data_AF-A0A7C2B0A9-F1
#
_entry.id   AF-A0A7C2B0A9-F1
#
_cell.length_a   1.000
_cell.length_b   1.000
_cell.length_c   1.000
_cell.angle_alpha   90.00
_cell.angle_beta   90.00
_cell.angle_gamma   90.00
#
_symmetry.space_group_name_H-M   'P 1'
#
loop_
_entity.id
_entity.type
_entity.pdbx_description
1 polymer ?
#
loop_
_entity_poly.entity_id
_entity_poly.type
_entity_poly.pdbx_seq_one_letter_code
_entity_poly.pdbx_strand_id
1 'polypeptide(L)'
;MVSRPPIPTGPGPALLVLFVALLAASGCGGSEPETSEPARTAAAAPHANPPSTRETSDSAPTWSGEIADLVHRRCSVCHRPGEAGPFSLLTYADLKKRARQVAIVTADRFMPPWLPSPEGPRFRDDRSLTPEEIELFQRWAGAGAPLGDPERVPPVPSFPEGWQLGTPDLVVRLPEPFPLPAEGRDVYRNFVLPRPAAGTHYVRAVEWRPDDRFVVHHAVLFADRTGGALPLDLEDELPGFSGMSPGPAQVPDGIFVGWAPGKVAHPAPAGAAWRLDERTDLVMQLHMRPTGKPEPVNVTLGFFYADAPPERHPVGIRLLSYDIDLPAGADDVHVTDSYRLPVDLDVLGVYPHAHYLGKHLRGSATLPDGSEQLLFDIPRWDFNWQDEYTYETPVHLPAGSVLRMDYSFDNTSENPLNPNQPPKRVTYGEQSSDEMAELLLLVLPAEEDLPILWRDFARKILEDNVAHVEKLAEQEPDRPAWQAQLGSQALKAGNFDEAIRRYRRVVELRPKRPRPLANLGHAQFLAGHLQDAVATFRRVLDLEPKHVAARVELGRALTRLGDPAGARAAIERALEDAPGFAAGEIALGELEARLGNSSAAESAYRAALATNPDETGAMWRLGMVLEGVGRDEEAEELYRRALSVFPDETEAHHRLGLLLARNGKHEEGVRHLEIAVRLAPARSDLAAALARIRGGS
;
A
#
# COMPACT_ATOMS: atom_id res chain seq x y z
N MET A 1 32.29 -26.02 -0.46
CA MET A 1 31.60 -24.77 -0.08
C MET A 1 32.05 -23.69 -1.05
N VAL A 2 31.17 -23.22 -1.93
CA VAL A 2 31.52 -22.26 -2.99
C VAL A 2 30.92 -20.91 -2.62
N SER A 3 31.78 -19.92 -2.38
CA SER A 3 31.36 -18.56 -2.03
C SER A 3 30.73 -17.86 -3.24
N ARG A 4 29.57 -17.22 -3.04
CA ARG A 4 28.91 -16.38 -4.05
C ARG A 4 29.68 -15.05 -4.23
N PRO A 5 29.74 -14.49 -5.45
CA PRO A 5 30.35 -13.17 -5.70
C PRO A 5 29.44 -12.02 -5.24
N PRO A 6 29.99 -10.81 -5.00
CA PRO A 6 29.24 -9.65 -4.49
C PRO A 6 28.46 -8.89 -5.58
N ILE A 7 27.41 -8.18 -5.14
CA ILE A 7 26.46 -7.43 -5.98
C ILE A 7 27.07 -6.08 -6.46
N PRO A 8 27.01 -5.72 -7.76
CA PRO A 8 27.42 -4.40 -8.24
C PRO A 8 26.28 -3.37 -8.17
N THR A 9 26.57 -2.17 -7.65
CA THR A 9 25.64 -1.03 -7.65
C THR A 9 25.53 -0.40 -9.04
N GLY A 10 24.39 -0.58 -9.71
CA GLY A 10 24.03 0.17 -10.92
C GLY A 10 23.49 1.58 -10.61
N PRO A 11 23.33 2.45 -11.63
CA PRO A 11 22.68 3.76 -11.46
C PRO A 11 21.20 3.61 -11.10
N GLY A 12 20.66 4.58 -10.35
CA GLY A 12 19.31 4.54 -9.80
C GLY A 12 18.18 4.43 -10.84
N PRO A 13 17.00 3.90 -10.46
CA PRO A 13 15.92 3.59 -11.38
C PRO A 13 15.04 4.81 -11.67
N ALA A 14 15.40 5.59 -12.68
CA ALA A 14 14.44 6.41 -13.42
C ALA A 14 13.84 5.59 -14.59
N LEU A 15 12.53 5.69 -14.79
CA LEU A 15 11.70 4.96 -15.78
C LEU A 15 11.58 3.43 -15.61
N LEU A 16 10.44 2.97 -15.08
CA LEU A 16 9.75 1.80 -15.64
C LEU A 16 8.22 1.88 -15.39
N VAL A 17 7.45 2.12 -16.46
CA VAL A 17 6.00 2.37 -16.45
C VAL A 17 5.26 1.18 -17.10
N LEU A 18 4.28 0.58 -16.39
CA LEU A 18 3.15 -0.28 -16.86
C LEU A 18 3.49 -1.53 -17.73
N PHE A 19 2.66 -2.54 -18.05
CA PHE A 19 1.40 -3.06 -17.48
C PHE A 19 1.45 -4.62 -17.50
N VAL A 20 0.59 -5.29 -16.72
CA VAL A 20 0.20 -6.71 -16.90
C VAL A 20 -1.31 -6.82 -16.80
N ALA A 21 -1.98 -7.38 -17.81
CA ALA A 21 -3.41 -7.71 -17.75
C ALA A 21 -3.79 -8.85 -18.72
N LEU A 22 -4.93 -9.50 -18.42
CA LEU A 22 -5.73 -10.45 -19.22
C LEU A 22 -5.18 -11.87 -19.50
N LEU A 23 -5.86 -12.88 -18.94
CA LEU A 23 -6.93 -13.64 -19.65
C LEU A 23 -7.51 -14.76 -18.75
N ALA A 24 -8.84 -14.92 -18.72
CA ALA A 24 -9.52 -16.11 -18.16
C ALA A 24 -10.93 -16.31 -18.77
N ALA A 25 -11.23 -17.53 -19.25
CA ALA A 25 -12.55 -18.10 -19.57
C ALA A 25 -12.37 -19.58 -20.04
N SER A 26 -13.30 -20.55 -19.93
CA SER A 26 -14.49 -20.73 -19.07
C SER A 26 -15.07 -22.16 -19.25
N GLY A 27 -15.58 -22.78 -18.17
CA GLY A 27 -16.65 -23.80 -18.19
C GLY A 27 -16.31 -25.27 -18.57
N CYS A 28 -17.20 -26.26 -18.36
CA CYS A 28 -18.37 -26.34 -17.46
C CYS A 28 -18.97 -27.78 -17.45
N GLY A 29 -19.65 -28.16 -16.36
CA GLY A 29 -20.53 -29.36 -16.26
C GLY A 29 -19.96 -30.52 -15.42
N GLY A 30 -20.73 -31.26 -14.61
CA GLY A 30 -22.14 -31.08 -14.22
C GLY A 30 -22.91 -32.40 -14.07
N SER A 31 -23.20 -32.84 -12.83
CA SER A 31 -24.31 -33.76 -12.50
C SER A 31 -24.42 -34.01 -10.98
N GLU A 32 -25.66 -33.92 -10.47
CA GLU A 32 -26.17 -34.40 -9.17
C GLU A 32 -26.95 -35.74 -9.38
N PRO A 33 -27.58 -36.38 -8.37
CA PRO A 33 -27.40 -36.31 -6.89
C PRO A 33 -27.29 -37.73 -6.25
N GLU A 34 -27.20 -37.84 -4.91
CA GLU A 34 -28.21 -38.57 -4.08
C GLU A 34 -27.91 -38.58 -2.56
N THR A 35 -28.91 -38.13 -1.81
CA THR A 35 -29.30 -38.35 -0.40
C THR A 35 -28.50 -39.30 0.52
N SER A 36 -28.26 -38.87 1.77
CA SER A 36 -28.92 -39.47 2.97
C SER A 36 -28.62 -38.76 4.30
N GLU A 37 -29.66 -38.43 5.05
CA GLU A 37 -29.63 -38.12 6.50
C GLU A 37 -29.51 -39.42 7.32
N PRO A 38 -28.93 -39.39 8.54
CA PRO A 38 -29.80 -39.26 9.71
C PRO A 38 -29.25 -38.44 10.89
N ALA A 39 -30.17 -37.75 11.58
CA ALA A 39 -29.93 -37.11 12.88
C ALA A 39 -29.50 -38.10 13.98
N ARG A 40 -28.84 -37.58 15.05
CA ARG A 40 -29.31 -37.78 16.45
C ARG A 40 -28.56 -37.01 17.54
N THR A 41 -29.39 -36.43 18.43
CA THR A 41 -29.22 -36.25 19.89
C THR A 41 -28.07 -35.40 20.46
N ALA A 42 -28.48 -34.27 21.04
CA ALA A 42 -27.75 -33.57 22.09
C ALA A 42 -27.77 -34.35 23.44
N ALA A 43 -26.78 -34.08 24.29
CA ALA A 43 -26.82 -34.35 25.72
C ALA A 43 -26.04 -33.26 26.48
N ALA A 44 -26.70 -32.59 27.43
CA ALA A 44 -26.09 -31.54 28.25
C ALA A 44 -25.79 -32.04 29.67
N ALA A 45 -24.74 -31.50 30.29
CA ALA A 45 -24.32 -31.75 31.67
C ALA A 45 -23.61 -30.49 32.24
N PRO A 46 -23.55 -30.27 33.57
CA PRO A 46 -24.11 -29.02 34.10
C PRO A 46 -23.17 -28.07 34.87
N HIS A 47 -23.69 -26.85 35.05
CA HIS A 47 -23.38 -25.75 35.97
C HIS A 47 -22.24 -25.87 37.01
N ALA A 48 -21.47 -24.78 37.11
CA ALA A 48 -20.80 -24.30 38.33
C ALA A 48 -21.27 -22.86 38.64
N ASN A 49 -21.34 -22.48 39.93
CA ASN A 49 -21.91 -21.20 40.39
C ASN A 49 -20.90 -20.02 40.38
N PRO A 50 -21.36 -18.76 40.17
CA PRO A 50 -20.53 -17.55 40.18
C PRO A 50 -20.43 -16.89 41.58
N PRO A 51 -19.49 -15.95 41.80
CA PRO A 51 -19.35 -15.21 43.05
C PRO A 51 -20.15 -13.89 43.12
N SER A 52 -20.69 -13.62 44.32
CA SER A 52 -21.13 -12.32 44.90
C SER A 52 -21.80 -11.26 44.01
N THR A 53 -23.09 -11.04 44.28
CA THR A 53 -23.96 -9.98 43.76
C THR A 53 -23.51 -8.55 44.13
N ARG A 54 -23.47 -7.65 43.14
CA ARG A 54 -23.83 -6.24 43.35
C ARG A 54 -25.36 -6.13 43.41
N GLU A 55 -25.89 -5.29 44.28
CA GLU A 55 -27.34 -5.02 44.32
C GLU A 55 -27.76 -4.28 43.05
N THR A 56 -28.50 -4.98 42.17
CA THR A 56 -29.21 -4.36 41.05
C THR A 56 -30.61 -3.97 41.49
N SER A 57 -31.04 -2.75 41.16
CA SER A 57 -32.42 -2.32 41.38
C SER A 57 -33.39 -3.11 40.51
N ASP A 58 -34.43 -3.67 41.11
CA ASP A 58 -35.42 -4.58 40.50
C ASP A 58 -36.36 -3.92 39.45
N SER A 59 -36.06 -2.70 39.01
CA SER A 59 -36.79 -1.98 37.98
C SER A 59 -36.30 -2.37 36.58
N ALA A 60 -37.25 -2.61 35.65
CA ALA A 60 -36.90 -2.78 34.25
C ALA A 60 -36.18 -1.53 33.69
N PRO A 61 -35.15 -1.68 32.83
CA PRO A 61 -34.49 -0.55 32.19
C PRO A 61 -35.49 0.29 31.39
N THR A 62 -35.17 1.56 31.14
CA THR A 62 -36.07 2.50 30.44
C THR A 62 -35.35 3.31 29.37
N TRP A 63 -36.12 3.87 28.43
CA TRP A 63 -35.54 4.79 27.43
C TRP A 63 -34.90 6.02 28.10
N SER A 64 -35.60 6.67 29.02
CA SER A 64 -35.10 7.84 29.77
C SER A 64 -34.03 7.54 30.82
N GLY A 65 -33.65 6.27 30.98
CA GLY A 65 -32.64 5.82 31.93
C GLY A 65 -31.39 5.42 31.17
N GLU A 66 -31.31 4.13 30.85
CA GLU A 66 -30.10 3.50 30.33
C GLU A 66 -30.05 3.44 28.80
N ILE A 67 -31.22 3.29 28.15
CA ILE A 67 -31.28 2.85 26.75
C ILE A 67 -31.02 3.98 25.75
N ALA A 68 -31.52 5.20 26.00
CA ALA A 68 -31.27 6.33 25.10
C ALA A 68 -29.78 6.65 25.00
N ASP A 69 -29.12 6.80 26.16
CA ASP A 69 -27.67 7.05 26.27
C ASP A 69 -26.85 5.96 25.57
N LEU A 70 -27.22 4.69 25.75
CA LEU A 70 -26.56 3.55 25.10
C LEU A 70 -26.69 3.60 23.57
N VAL A 71 -27.89 3.85 23.05
CA VAL A 71 -28.15 3.97 21.59
C VAL A 71 -27.46 5.20 21.01
N HIS A 72 -27.47 6.32 21.75
CA HIS A 72 -26.79 7.56 21.38
C HIS A 72 -25.27 7.34 21.28
N ARG A 73 -24.64 6.58 22.18
CA ARG A 73 -23.20 6.28 22.11
C ARG A 73 -22.83 5.20 21.08
N ARG A 74 -23.60 4.11 20.97
CA ARG A 74 -23.18 2.90 20.22
C ARG A 74 -23.80 2.75 18.83
N CYS A 75 -24.93 3.39 18.57
CA CYS A 75 -25.71 3.16 17.34
C CYS A 75 -25.92 4.42 16.49
N SER A 76 -25.91 5.61 17.09
CA SER A 76 -26.33 6.86 16.44
C SER A 76 -25.46 7.33 15.28
N VAL A 77 -24.18 6.92 15.25
CA VAL A 77 -23.23 7.22 14.16
C VAL A 77 -23.78 6.72 12.81
N CYS A 78 -24.35 5.50 12.79
CA CYS A 78 -24.99 4.94 11.60
C CYS A 78 -26.50 5.21 11.58
N HIS A 79 -27.19 5.11 12.71
CA HIS A 79 -28.65 5.20 12.80
C HIS A 79 -29.16 6.64 13.02
N ARG A 80 -28.76 7.55 12.13
CA ARG A 80 -29.28 8.92 12.03
C ARG A 80 -29.66 9.24 10.57
N PRO A 81 -30.53 10.25 10.32
CA PRO A 81 -30.91 10.62 8.95
C PRO A 81 -29.69 10.93 8.08
N GLY A 82 -29.65 10.38 6.86
CA GLY A 82 -28.58 10.62 5.89
C GLY A 82 -27.31 9.75 6.05
N GLU A 83 -27.27 8.85 7.05
CA GLU A 83 -26.16 7.90 7.23
C GLU A 83 -26.54 6.47 6.83
N ALA A 84 -25.58 5.55 6.90
CA ALA A 84 -25.69 4.18 6.40
C ALA A 84 -26.70 3.27 7.15
N GLY A 85 -27.29 3.74 8.26
CA GLY A 85 -28.40 3.03 8.90
C GLY A 85 -29.71 3.23 8.12
N PRO A 86 -30.42 2.18 7.67
CA PRO A 86 -31.64 2.31 6.84
C PRO A 86 -32.85 2.91 7.58
N PHE A 87 -32.67 3.31 8.85
CA PHE A 87 -33.61 4.03 9.68
C PHE A 87 -32.87 4.71 10.83
N SER A 88 -33.41 5.81 11.33
CA SER A 88 -32.91 6.43 12.55
C SER A 88 -33.28 5.62 13.80
N LEU A 89 -32.50 5.76 14.87
CA LEU A 89 -32.77 5.27 16.22
C LEU A 89 -32.69 6.40 17.28
N LEU A 90 -32.65 7.67 16.87
CA LEU A 90 -32.36 8.80 17.76
C LEU A 90 -33.45 9.07 18.81
N THR A 91 -34.72 8.69 18.54
CA THR A 91 -35.84 8.93 19.43
C THR A 91 -36.47 7.63 19.96
N TYR A 92 -37.18 7.74 21.10
CA TYR A 92 -37.98 6.65 21.66
C TYR A 92 -38.96 6.04 20.64
N ALA A 93 -39.60 6.89 19.83
CA ALA A 93 -40.58 6.47 18.85
C ALA A 93 -39.95 5.66 17.71
N ASP A 94 -38.65 5.82 17.44
CA ASP A 94 -37.92 5.07 16.43
C ASP A 94 -37.46 3.72 16.99
N LEU A 95 -36.79 3.73 18.15
CA LEU A 95 -36.30 2.50 18.78
C LEU A 95 -37.44 1.57 19.20
N LYS A 96 -38.54 2.10 19.77
CA LYS A 96 -39.68 1.29 20.26
C LYS A 96 -40.27 0.39 19.16
N LYS A 97 -40.41 0.92 17.93
CA LYS A 97 -40.93 0.16 16.77
C LYS A 97 -40.07 -1.07 16.45
N ARG A 98 -38.82 -1.09 16.90
CA ARG A 98 -37.79 -2.10 16.61
C ARG A 98 -37.26 -2.81 17.84
N ALA A 99 -37.81 -2.58 19.03
CA ALA A 99 -37.24 -3.06 20.30
C ALA A 99 -36.90 -4.57 20.30
N ARG A 100 -37.82 -5.42 19.80
CA ARG A 100 -37.56 -6.86 19.64
C ARG A 100 -36.48 -7.18 18.61
N GLN A 101 -36.44 -6.46 17.49
CA GLN A 101 -35.41 -6.64 16.45
C GLN A 101 -34.04 -6.28 16.99
N VAL A 102 -33.92 -5.11 17.66
CA VAL A 102 -32.69 -4.65 18.30
C VAL A 102 -32.18 -5.67 19.30
N ALA A 103 -33.02 -6.11 20.24
CA ALA A 103 -32.63 -7.10 21.24
C ALA A 103 -32.12 -8.43 20.65
N ILE A 104 -32.63 -8.85 19.49
CA ILE A 104 -32.13 -10.03 18.76
C ILE A 104 -30.75 -9.73 18.15
N VAL A 105 -30.63 -8.69 17.31
CA VAL A 105 -29.38 -8.42 16.58
C VAL A 105 -28.22 -8.02 17.50
N THR A 106 -28.50 -7.46 18.68
CA THR A 106 -27.49 -7.22 19.72
C THR A 106 -27.10 -8.49 20.48
N ALA A 107 -28.03 -9.43 20.68
CA ALA A 107 -27.75 -10.72 21.32
C ALA A 107 -26.85 -11.60 20.43
N ASP A 108 -27.15 -11.64 19.13
CA ASP A 108 -26.39 -12.41 18.13
C ASP A 108 -25.04 -11.73 17.77
N ARG A 109 -24.75 -10.55 18.36
CA ARG A 109 -23.61 -9.67 18.05
C ARG A 109 -23.49 -9.35 16.55
N PHE A 110 -24.62 -9.26 15.85
CA PHE A 110 -24.69 -8.79 14.46
C PHE A 110 -24.67 -7.25 14.40
N MET A 111 -25.20 -6.58 15.42
CA MET A 111 -25.21 -5.13 15.54
C MET A 111 -24.85 -4.68 16.97
N PRO A 112 -24.14 -3.55 17.13
CA PRO A 112 -23.40 -2.84 16.09
C PRO A 112 -22.18 -3.65 15.61
N PRO A 113 -21.76 -3.54 14.35
CA PRO A 113 -20.69 -4.35 13.78
C PRO A 113 -19.33 -3.92 14.33
N TRP A 114 -18.65 -4.84 15.00
CA TRP A 114 -17.29 -4.67 15.50
C TRP A 114 -16.65 -6.05 15.62
N LEU A 115 -15.60 -6.30 14.82
CA LEU A 115 -14.97 -7.63 14.72
C LEU A 115 -13.92 -7.94 15.79
N PRO A 116 -13.09 -6.99 16.27
CA PRO A 116 -12.08 -7.28 17.28
C PRO A 116 -12.67 -7.75 18.62
N SER A 117 -12.02 -8.73 19.21
CA SER A 117 -12.33 -9.25 20.54
C SER A 117 -12.11 -8.17 21.63
N PRO A 118 -13.03 -8.00 22.59
CA PRO A 118 -12.86 -7.08 23.72
C PRO A 118 -11.77 -7.54 24.72
N GLU A 119 -11.26 -8.76 24.57
CA GLU A 119 -10.10 -9.27 25.33
C GLU A 119 -8.75 -8.82 24.71
N GLY A 120 -8.79 -8.22 23.53
CA GLY A 120 -7.63 -7.67 22.82
C GLY A 120 -7.22 -6.25 23.25
N PRO A 121 -6.30 -5.63 22.51
CA PRO A 121 -5.93 -4.23 22.72
C PRO A 121 -7.09 -3.28 22.38
N ARG A 122 -7.06 -2.07 22.96
CA ARG A 122 -8.10 -1.06 22.77
C ARG A 122 -7.88 -0.24 21.53
N PHE A 123 -8.93 -0.13 20.73
CA PHE A 123 -8.99 0.72 19.55
C PHE A 123 -9.94 1.90 19.78
N ARG A 124 -9.77 2.94 18.97
CA ARG A 124 -10.69 4.06 18.89
C ARG A 124 -12.00 3.61 18.27
N ASP A 125 -13.08 4.32 18.58
CA ASP A 125 -14.39 4.14 17.97
C ASP A 125 -15.00 2.74 18.14
N ASP A 126 -14.54 2.00 19.16
CA ASP A 126 -15.11 0.74 19.61
C ASP A 126 -16.59 0.93 19.95
N ARG A 127 -17.40 0.42 19.02
CA ARG A 127 -18.87 0.46 19.07
C ARG A 127 -19.47 -0.79 19.72
N SER A 128 -18.66 -1.79 20.09
CA SER A 128 -19.15 -3.06 20.63
C SER A 128 -19.97 -2.89 21.91
N LEU A 129 -20.88 -3.85 22.16
CA LEU A 129 -21.69 -3.90 23.37
C LEU A 129 -21.10 -4.91 24.36
N THR A 130 -20.99 -4.50 25.63
CA THR A 130 -20.68 -5.43 26.73
C THR A 130 -21.83 -6.42 26.94
N PRO A 131 -21.61 -7.57 27.60
CA PRO A 131 -22.69 -8.50 27.95
C PRO A 131 -23.85 -7.83 28.71
N GLU A 132 -23.53 -6.90 29.60
CA GLU A 132 -24.50 -6.13 30.38
C GLU A 132 -25.27 -5.11 29.51
N GLU A 133 -24.59 -4.44 28.57
CA GLU A 133 -25.23 -3.55 27.60
C GLU A 133 -26.19 -4.31 26.65
N ILE A 134 -25.85 -5.55 26.28
CA ILE A 134 -26.74 -6.46 25.52
C ILE A 134 -27.96 -6.84 26.38
N GLU A 135 -27.75 -7.21 27.65
CA GLU A 135 -28.82 -7.59 28.57
C GLU A 135 -29.80 -6.43 28.82
N LEU A 136 -29.33 -5.17 28.85
CA LEU A 136 -30.19 -3.99 28.95
C LEU A 136 -31.20 -3.92 27.79
N PHE A 137 -30.77 -4.14 26.54
CA PHE A 137 -31.69 -4.18 25.39
C PHE A 137 -32.70 -5.34 25.49
N GLN A 138 -32.24 -6.52 25.93
CA GLN A 138 -33.11 -7.69 26.11
C GLN A 138 -34.18 -7.44 27.19
N ARG A 139 -33.79 -6.94 28.38
CA ARG A 139 -34.71 -6.63 29.47
C ARG A 139 -35.67 -5.49 29.12
N TRP A 140 -35.18 -4.42 28.47
CA TRP A 140 -36.03 -3.31 28.01
C TRP A 140 -37.07 -3.77 26.99
N ALA A 141 -36.67 -4.54 25.98
CA ALA A 141 -37.59 -5.06 24.96
C ALA A 141 -38.58 -6.06 25.56
N GLY A 142 -38.13 -6.96 26.45
CA GLY A 142 -38.96 -7.92 27.18
C GLY A 142 -40.01 -7.26 28.08
N ALA A 143 -39.68 -6.12 28.70
CA ALA A 143 -40.60 -5.29 29.48
C ALA A 143 -41.57 -4.44 28.65
N GLY A 144 -41.62 -4.61 27.32
CA GLY A 144 -42.50 -3.86 26.43
C GLY A 144 -42.00 -2.47 26.04
N ALA A 145 -40.67 -2.25 26.13
CA ALA A 145 -39.99 -1.00 25.78
C ALA A 145 -40.54 0.23 26.55
N PRO A 146 -40.47 0.26 27.89
CA PRO A 146 -40.95 1.38 28.70
C PRO A 146 -40.18 2.68 28.40
N LEU A 147 -40.90 3.80 28.37
CA LEU A 147 -40.33 5.13 28.17
C LEU A 147 -39.50 5.58 29.38
N GLY A 148 -40.00 5.33 30.59
CA GLY A 148 -39.48 5.92 31.82
C GLY A 148 -40.05 7.32 32.06
N ASP A 149 -39.26 8.17 32.72
CA ASP A 149 -39.56 9.56 33.05
C ASP A 149 -39.23 10.48 31.86
N PRO A 150 -40.21 11.07 31.16
CA PRO A 150 -39.95 11.88 29.98
C PRO A 150 -39.03 13.09 30.23
N GLU A 151 -38.96 13.59 31.46
CA GLU A 151 -38.10 14.73 31.82
C GLU A 151 -36.61 14.35 31.96
N ARG A 152 -36.29 13.05 31.99
CA ARG A 152 -34.92 12.52 32.10
C ARG A 152 -34.35 12.03 30.78
N VAL A 153 -35.09 12.10 29.68
CA VAL A 153 -34.60 11.68 28.37
C VAL A 153 -33.37 12.51 28.00
N PRO A 154 -32.20 11.89 27.75
CA PRO A 154 -31.00 12.64 27.38
C PRO A 154 -31.22 13.36 26.04
N PRO A 155 -30.59 14.54 25.86
CA PRO A 155 -30.69 15.28 24.61
C PRO A 155 -30.11 14.45 23.46
N VAL A 156 -30.78 14.47 22.32
CA VAL A 156 -30.27 13.83 21.10
C VAL A 156 -28.91 14.45 20.75
N PRO A 157 -27.87 13.64 20.44
CA PRO A 157 -26.55 14.16 20.08
C PRO A 157 -26.63 15.13 18.89
N SER A 158 -25.91 16.24 19.00
CA SER A 158 -25.73 17.15 17.87
C SER A 158 -24.67 16.60 16.92
N PHE A 159 -24.93 16.66 15.63
CA PHE A 159 -24.01 16.23 14.58
C PHE A 159 -23.72 17.43 13.64
N PRO A 160 -22.47 17.64 13.22
CA PRO A 160 -22.14 18.73 12.29
C PRO A 160 -22.90 18.59 10.97
N GLU A 161 -23.51 19.67 10.48
CA GLU A 161 -24.00 19.74 9.11
C GLU A 161 -22.82 19.96 8.15
N GLY A 162 -22.73 19.14 7.11
CA GLY A 162 -21.68 19.26 6.09
C GLY A 162 -20.45 18.41 6.39
N TRP A 163 -19.36 19.04 6.80
CA TRP A 163 -18.06 18.42 7.03
C TRP A 163 -17.76 18.32 8.53
N GLN A 164 -17.43 17.13 9.01
CA GLN A 164 -17.24 16.83 10.44
C GLN A 164 -15.94 17.43 10.99
N LEU A 165 -14.88 17.51 10.17
CA LEU A 165 -13.58 18.08 10.56
C LEU A 165 -13.45 19.60 10.34
N GLY A 166 -14.55 20.28 10.01
CA GLY A 166 -14.58 21.71 9.65
C GLY A 166 -14.50 21.93 8.14
N THR A 167 -14.17 23.15 7.70
CA THR A 167 -14.03 23.44 6.26
C THR A 167 -12.76 22.77 5.69
N PRO A 168 -12.86 21.93 4.64
CA PRO A 168 -11.69 21.37 3.97
C PRO A 168 -10.91 22.43 3.20
N ASP A 169 -9.59 22.25 3.13
CA ASP A 169 -8.67 23.10 2.35
C ASP A 169 -8.78 22.82 0.84
N LEU A 170 -9.09 21.57 0.49
CA LEU A 170 -9.38 21.14 -0.88
C LEU A 170 -10.58 20.19 -0.88
N VAL A 171 -11.48 20.39 -1.84
CA VAL A 171 -12.61 19.47 -2.10
C VAL A 171 -12.45 18.87 -3.50
N VAL A 172 -12.41 17.55 -3.59
CA VAL A 172 -12.29 16.79 -4.85
C VAL A 172 -13.52 15.91 -5.02
N ARG A 173 -13.96 15.70 -6.27
CA ARG A 173 -15.11 14.89 -6.61
C ARG A 173 -14.85 14.13 -7.91
N LEU A 174 -15.55 13.03 -8.13
CA LEU A 174 -15.61 12.40 -9.45
C LEU A 174 -16.09 13.42 -10.51
N PRO A 175 -15.38 13.57 -11.65
CA PRO A 175 -15.80 14.47 -12.73
C PRO A 175 -17.18 14.15 -13.27
N GLU A 176 -17.48 12.85 -13.38
CA GLU A 176 -18.74 12.31 -13.88
C GLU A 176 -19.22 11.18 -12.95
N PRO A 177 -20.53 11.06 -12.65
CA PRO A 177 -21.05 9.94 -11.86
C PRO A 177 -20.89 8.60 -12.59
N PHE A 178 -20.48 7.56 -11.88
CA PHE A 178 -20.37 6.22 -12.44
C PHE A 178 -21.74 5.52 -12.50
N PRO A 179 -22.18 4.99 -13.66
CA PRO A 179 -23.46 4.29 -13.78
C PRO A 179 -23.35 2.85 -13.26
N LEU A 180 -23.72 2.61 -12.01
CA LEU A 180 -23.77 1.27 -11.44
C LEU A 180 -25.01 0.50 -11.97
N PRO A 181 -24.87 -0.74 -12.45
CA PRO A 181 -26.00 -1.55 -12.91
C PRO A 181 -26.93 -1.96 -11.76
N ALA A 182 -28.17 -2.30 -12.11
CA ALA A 182 -29.21 -2.70 -11.16
C ALA A 182 -28.95 -4.03 -10.45
N GLU A 183 -28.38 -4.98 -11.20
CA GLU A 183 -28.16 -6.36 -10.81
C GLU A 183 -26.75 -6.78 -11.23
N GLY A 184 -26.20 -7.78 -10.55
CA GLY A 184 -24.88 -8.31 -10.85
C GLY A 184 -24.14 -8.74 -9.60
N ARG A 185 -22.85 -8.98 -9.75
CA ARG A 185 -21.91 -9.08 -8.63
C ARG A 185 -21.49 -7.68 -8.19
N ASP A 186 -20.86 -7.60 -7.03
CA ASP A 186 -20.17 -6.40 -6.56
C ASP A 186 -19.19 -5.86 -7.61
N VAL A 187 -19.11 -4.54 -7.70
CA VAL A 187 -18.27 -3.82 -8.67
C VAL A 187 -17.12 -3.15 -7.93
N TYR A 188 -15.90 -3.57 -8.27
CA TYR A 188 -14.67 -2.88 -7.88
C TYR A 188 -14.18 -2.01 -9.03
N ARG A 189 -13.94 -0.72 -8.75
CA ARG A 189 -13.53 0.25 -9.75
C ARG A 189 -12.65 1.35 -9.18
N ASN A 190 -11.63 1.73 -9.93
CA ASN A 190 -10.60 2.70 -9.55
C ASN A 190 -10.80 3.96 -10.41
N PHE A 191 -10.97 5.12 -9.79
CA PHE A 191 -11.22 6.37 -10.48
C PHE A 191 -10.05 7.32 -10.29
N VAL A 192 -9.49 7.85 -11.39
CA VAL A 192 -8.45 8.87 -11.32
C VAL A 192 -9.11 10.23 -11.12
N LEU A 193 -8.87 10.82 -9.96
CA LEU A 193 -9.44 12.10 -9.57
C LEU A 193 -8.65 13.27 -10.20
N PRO A 194 -9.29 14.43 -10.43
CA PRO A 194 -8.61 15.64 -10.87
C PRO A 194 -7.41 15.98 -9.97
N ARG A 195 -6.30 16.40 -10.58
CA ARG A 195 -5.10 16.78 -9.84
C ARG A 195 -5.38 17.88 -8.81
N PRO A 196 -4.79 17.78 -7.60
CA PRO A 196 -4.91 18.82 -6.58
C PRO A 196 -4.30 20.15 -7.05
N ALA A 197 -4.64 21.22 -6.33
CA ALA A 197 -4.10 22.56 -6.60
C ALA A 197 -2.56 22.61 -6.52
N ALA A 198 -1.95 23.58 -7.19
CA ALA A 198 -0.50 23.71 -7.34
C ALA A 198 0.28 23.74 -6.00
N GLY A 199 1.53 23.29 -6.05
CA GLY A 199 2.43 23.17 -4.90
C GLY A 199 2.41 21.80 -4.21
N THR A 200 3.12 21.71 -3.09
CA THR A 200 3.15 20.55 -2.18
C THR A 200 2.35 20.89 -0.93
N HIS A 201 1.45 19.98 -0.55
CA HIS A 201 0.61 20.09 0.64
C HIS A 201 0.79 18.86 1.53
N TYR A 202 0.61 19.00 2.83
CA TYR A 202 0.70 17.89 3.80
C TYR A 202 -0.69 17.57 4.32
N VAL A 203 -1.24 16.42 3.95
CA VAL A 203 -2.61 16.02 4.29
C VAL A 203 -2.62 15.33 5.65
N ARG A 204 -3.32 15.93 6.61
CA ARG A 204 -3.55 15.35 7.95
C ARG A 204 -4.87 14.58 8.06
N ALA A 205 -5.84 14.81 7.16
CA ALA A 205 -7.09 14.05 7.16
C ALA A 205 -7.75 14.06 5.78
N VAL A 206 -8.55 13.01 5.51
CA VAL A 206 -9.48 12.96 4.37
C VAL A 206 -10.86 12.55 4.90
N GLU A 207 -11.87 13.36 4.63
CA GLU A 207 -13.27 13.06 4.97
C GLU A 207 -14.04 12.61 3.72
N TRP A 208 -14.80 11.52 3.86
CA TRP A 208 -15.46 10.82 2.75
C TRP A 208 -16.97 11.07 2.74
N ARG A 209 -17.47 11.57 1.61
CA ARG A 209 -18.90 11.84 1.39
C ARG A 209 -19.38 11.24 0.07
N PRO A 210 -19.72 9.93 0.05
CA PRO A 210 -20.56 9.33 -0.99
C PRO A 210 -21.93 10.03 -1.02
N ASP A 211 -22.47 10.25 -2.23
CA ASP A 211 -23.82 10.76 -2.41
C ASP A 211 -24.88 9.77 -1.90
N ASP A 212 -24.63 8.47 -2.06
CA ASP A 212 -25.39 7.37 -1.47
C ASP A 212 -24.48 6.41 -0.70
N ARG A 213 -24.65 6.35 0.63
CA ARG A 213 -23.86 5.51 1.55
C ARG A 213 -24.34 4.05 1.63
N PHE A 214 -25.42 3.68 0.94
CA PHE A 214 -25.87 2.29 0.82
C PHE A 214 -25.25 1.58 -0.40
N VAL A 215 -24.87 2.36 -1.43
CA VAL A 215 -24.29 1.85 -2.68
C VAL A 215 -22.78 1.60 -2.56
N VAL A 216 -22.03 2.55 -2.01
CA VAL A 216 -20.59 2.42 -1.75
C VAL A 216 -20.39 1.65 -0.45
N HIS A 217 -19.76 0.48 -0.56
CA HIS A 217 -19.56 -0.43 0.56
C HIS A 217 -18.18 -0.26 1.22
N HIS A 218 -17.13 -0.10 0.42
CA HIS A 218 -15.83 0.39 0.87
C HIS A 218 -15.27 1.38 -0.13
N ALA A 219 -14.37 2.25 0.35
CA ALA A 219 -13.58 3.11 -0.50
C ALA A 219 -12.15 3.22 0.03
N VAL A 220 -11.16 3.29 -0.87
CA VAL A 220 -9.73 3.42 -0.54
C VAL A 220 -9.09 4.45 -1.45
N LEU A 221 -8.28 5.36 -0.89
CA LEU A 221 -7.54 6.36 -1.64
C LEU A 221 -6.07 5.98 -1.75
N PHE A 222 -5.56 6.02 -2.98
CA PHE A 222 -4.17 5.79 -3.35
C PHE A 222 -3.59 7.05 -4.01
N ALA A 223 -2.26 7.17 -3.98
CA ALA A 223 -1.48 8.19 -4.66
C ALA A 223 -0.64 7.55 -5.76
N ASP A 224 -0.77 8.05 -6.99
CA ASP A 224 0.09 7.72 -8.12
C ASP A 224 1.03 8.88 -8.43
N ARG A 225 2.29 8.73 -8.02
CA ARG A 225 3.39 9.66 -8.34
C ARG A 225 4.05 9.36 -9.70
N THR A 226 3.57 8.35 -10.44
CA THR A 226 4.11 7.93 -11.74
C THR A 226 3.29 8.42 -12.94
N GLY A 227 2.03 8.82 -12.72
CA GLY A 227 1.09 9.22 -13.78
C GLY A 227 0.64 8.07 -14.68
N GLY A 228 0.74 6.83 -14.19
CA GLY A 228 0.43 5.60 -14.91
C GLY A 228 -0.98 5.05 -14.65
N ALA A 229 -1.73 5.58 -13.69
CA ALA A 229 -3.14 5.24 -13.51
C ALA A 229 -4.04 5.96 -14.54
N LEU A 230 -3.70 7.21 -14.91
CA LEU A 230 -4.48 7.99 -15.87
C LEU A 230 -4.63 7.31 -17.25
N PRO A 231 -3.59 6.69 -17.86
CA PRO A 231 -3.76 5.92 -19.08
C PRO A 231 -4.77 4.77 -18.99
N LEU A 232 -4.99 4.16 -17.82
CA LEU A 232 -5.97 3.08 -17.65
C LEU A 232 -7.40 3.61 -17.66
N ASP A 233 -7.63 4.71 -16.96
CA ASP A 233 -8.92 5.41 -16.92
C ASP A 233 -9.33 5.82 -18.35
N LEU A 234 -8.38 6.37 -19.11
CA LEU A 234 -8.56 6.78 -20.50
C LEU A 234 -8.65 5.62 -21.52
N GLU A 235 -8.37 4.37 -21.12
CA GLU A 235 -8.52 3.17 -21.96
C GLU A 235 -9.91 2.50 -21.80
N ASP A 236 -10.66 2.80 -20.74
CA ASP A 236 -12.01 2.28 -20.48
C ASP A 236 -13.08 3.23 -21.07
N GLU A 237 -14.24 2.69 -21.47
CA GLU A 237 -15.36 3.48 -22.01
C GLU A 237 -16.24 4.09 -20.92
N LEU A 238 -16.04 3.67 -19.66
CA LEU A 238 -16.72 4.19 -18.46
C LEU A 238 -15.70 4.92 -17.56
N PRO A 239 -16.09 5.92 -16.74
CA PRO A 239 -15.15 6.63 -15.86
C PRO A 239 -14.40 5.68 -14.92
N GLY A 240 -13.08 5.79 -14.80
CA GLY A 240 -12.25 4.86 -14.01
C GLY A 240 -11.85 3.59 -14.77
N PHE A 241 -11.22 2.63 -14.08
CA PHE A 241 -10.88 1.30 -14.60
C PHE A 241 -11.24 0.19 -13.62
N SER A 242 -11.63 -0.98 -14.14
CA SER A 242 -12.18 -2.09 -13.33
C SER A 242 -11.13 -2.88 -12.53
N GLY A 243 -11.55 -3.48 -11.40
CA GLY A 243 -10.78 -4.45 -10.62
C GLY A 243 -10.31 -3.95 -9.24
N MET A 244 -9.79 -4.86 -8.41
CA MET A 244 -9.24 -4.53 -7.07
C MET A 244 -7.80 -3.99 -7.11
N SER A 245 -7.10 -4.11 -8.25
CA SER A 245 -5.77 -3.54 -8.41
C SER A 245 -5.86 -2.03 -8.73
N PRO A 246 -5.22 -1.13 -7.97
CA PRO A 246 -5.20 0.31 -8.23
C PRO A 246 -4.16 0.71 -9.31
N GLY A 247 -3.67 -0.25 -10.10
CA GLY A 247 -2.64 -0.03 -11.10
C GLY A 247 -1.28 0.28 -10.44
N PRO A 248 -0.57 1.36 -10.84
CA PRO A 248 0.70 1.75 -10.22
C PRO A 248 0.55 2.56 -8.92
N ALA A 249 -0.66 2.96 -8.55
CA ALA A 249 -0.91 3.80 -7.38
C ALA A 249 -0.64 3.04 -6.07
N GLN A 250 -0.18 3.76 -5.05
CA GLN A 250 0.20 3.18 -3.76
C GLN A 250 -0.49 3.88 -2.61
N VAL A 251 -0.52 3.23 -1.45
CA VAL A 251 -1.04 3.82 -0.21
C VAL A 251 -0.21 5.07 0.14
N PRO A 252 -0.81 6.28 0.32
CA PRO A 252 -0.06 7.53 0.42
C PRO A 252 0.90 7.56 1.62
N ASP A 253 2.21 7.55 1.35
CA ASP A 253 3.28 7.50 2.36
C ASP A 253 3.04 6.46 3.47
N GLY A 254 2.49 5.29 3.10
CA GLY A 254 2.19 4.19 4.03
C GLY A 254 0.91 4.36 4.87
N ILE A 255 0.23 5.51 4.81
CA ILE A 255 -0.99 5.79 5.55
C ILE A 255 -2.21 5.23 4.82
N PHE A 256 -2.88 4.22 5.39
CA PHE A 256 -4.13 3.71 4.84
C PHE A 256 -5.23 4.77 4.93
N VAL A 257 -5.71 5.25 3.77
CA VAL A 257 -6.81 6.21 3.69
C VAL A 257 -8.04 5.48 3.15
N GLY A 258 -8.73 4.77 4.03
CA GLY A 258 -9.94 4.00 3.69
C GLY A 258 -11.19 4.42 4.46
N TRP A 259 -12.36 4.18 3.86
CA TRP A 259 -13.69 4.44 4.42
C TRP A 259 -14.63 3.25 4.27
N ALA A 260 -15.47 3.04 5.28
CA ALA A 260 -16.56 2.08 5.31
C ALA A 260 -17.79 2.70 6.02
N PRO A 261 -19.01 2.20 5.77
CA PRO A 261 -20.23 2.55 6.51
C PRO A 261 -20.05 2.59 8.04
N GLY A 262 -20.17 3.79 8.61
CA GLY A 262 -20.02 4.02 10.05
C GLY A 262 -18.64 4.48 10.51
N LYS A 263 -17.62 4.47 9.65
CA LYS A 263 -16.31 5.06 9.96
C LYS A 263 -16.40 6.58 10.04
N VAL A 264 -15.91 7.13 11.15
CA VAL A 264 -15.79 8.58 11.39
C VAL A 264 -14.45 9.07 10.85
N ALA A 265 -14.39 10.32 10.39
CA ALA A 265 -13.13 10.91 9.91
C ALA A 265 -12.33 11.42 11.11
N HIS A 266 -11.07 10.98 11.22
CA HIS A 266 -10.14 11.45 12.24
C HIS A 266 -8.91 12.08 11.57
N PRO A 267 -8.29 13.11 12.18
CA PRO A 267 -6.93 13.48 11.83
C PRO A 267 -5.98 12.31 12.10
N ALA A 268 -5.01 12.14 11.21
CA ALA A 268 -3.84 11.31 11.45
C ALA A 268 -3.15 11.71 12.78
N PRO A 269 -2.43 10.79 13.43
CA PRO A 269 -1.65 11.10 14.62
C PRO A 269 -0.77 12.33 14.44
N ALA A 270 -0.58 13.10 15.52
CA ALA A 270 0.18 14.35 15.47
C ALA A 270 1.59 14.11 14.89
N GLY A 271 1.96 14.92 13.88
CA GLY A 271 3.23 14.78 13.17
C GLY A 271 3.27 13.75 12.04
N ALA A 272 2.17 13.06 11.71
CA ALA A 272 2.10 12.02 10.68
C ALA A 272 1.21 12.39 9.46
N ALA A 273 1.40 13.59 8.88
CA ALA A 273 0.73 14.00 7.65
C ALA A 273 1.45 13.46 6.39
N TRP A 274 0.70 13.05 5.37
CA TRP A 274 1.26 12.51 4.12
C TRP A 274 1.40 13.58 3.03
N ARG A 275 2.35 13.43 2.11
CA ARG A 275 2.72 14.45 1.12
C ARG A 275 1.93 14.33 -0.17
N LEU A 276 1.19 15.39 -0.51
CA LEU A 276 0.43 15.55 -1.73
C LEU A 276 1.10 16.60 -2.64
N ASP A 277 1.82 16.14 -3.67
CA ASP A 277 2.51 17.00 -4.63
C ASP A 277 1.64 17.27 -5.87
N GLU A 278 1.80 18.44 -6.52
CA GLU A 278 1.07 18.87 -7.73
C GLU A 278 1.04 17.86 -8.91
N ARG A 279 1.99 16.91 -8.96
CA ARG A 279 2.10 15.87 -10.00
C ARG A 279 1.52 14.52 -9.58
N THR A 280 0.97 14.42 -8.37
CA THR A 280 0.37 13.21 -7.84
C THR A 280 -1.06 13.08 -8.38
N ASP A 281 -1.30 12.04 -9.17
CA ASP A 281 -2.66 11.65 -9.53
C ASP A 281 -3.26 10.86 -8.35
N LEU A 282 -4.47 11.24 -7.93
CA LEU A 282 -5.17 10.56 -6.83
C LEU A 282 -6.07 9.47 -7.40
N VAL A 283 -5.97 8.24 -6.90
CA VAL A 283 -6.75 7.10 -7.38
C VAL A 283 -7.67 6.63 -6.28
N MET A 284 -8.98 6.80 -6.47
CA MET A 284 -10.00 6.38 -5.53
C MET A 284 -10.60 5.05 -5.98
N GLN A 285 -10.35 3.98 -5.24
CA GLN A 285 -11.02 2.70 -5.43
C GLN A 285 -12.34 2.68 -4.68
N LEU A 286 -13.42 2.25 -5.33
CA LEU A 286 -14.72 1.97 -4.71
C LEU A 286 -15.08 0.49 -4.88
N HIS A 287 -15.53 -0.13 -3.78
CA HIS A 287 -16.30 -1.37 -3.77
C HIS A 287 -17.78 -1.01 -3.67
N MET A 288 -18.58 -1.40 -4.66
CA MET A 288 -19.97 -1.00 -4.80
C MET A 288 -20.88 -2.22 -4.94
N ARG A 289 -22.08 -2.17 -4.33
CA ARG A 289 -23.07 -3.26 -4.39
C ARG A 289 -24.32 -2.83 -5.17
N PRO A 290 -24.74 -3.56 -6.22
CA PRO A 290 -25.99 -3.30 -6.92
C PRO A 290 -27.22 -3.31 -5.97
N THR A 291 -28.13 -2.34 -6.11
CA THR A 291 -29.26 -2.14 -5.18
C THR A 291 -30.61 -2.69 -5.69
N GLY A 292 -30.63 -3.36 -6.84
CA GLY A 292 -31.85 -3.77 -7.55
C GLY A 292 -32.42 -2.72 -8.52
N LYS A 293 -31.73 -1.58 -8.69
CA LYS A 293 -32.02 -0.51 -9.66
C LYS A 293 -30.71 0.15 -10.09
N PRO A 294 -30.61 0.76 -11.29
CA PRO A 294 -29.39 1.46 -11.69
C PRO A 294 -29.19 2.72 -10.85
N GLU A 295 -27.97 2.96 -10.37
CA GLU A 295 -27.64 4.08 -9.48
C GLU A 295 -26.49 4.92 -10.07
N PRO A 296 -26.59 6.25 -10.11
CA PRO A 296 -25.45 7.12 -10.40
C PRO A 296 -24.60 7.27 -9.14
N VAL A 297 -23.41 6.65 -9.13
CA VAL A 297 -22.49 6.72 -7.99
C VAL A 297 -21.60 7.95 -8.10
N ASN A 298 -21.57 8.77 -7.05
CA ASN A 298 -20.63 9.86 -6.93
C ASN A 298 -20.10 9.94 -5.48
N VAL A 299 -18.83 10.34 -5.32
CA VAL A 299 -18.16 10.48 -4.02
C VAL A 299 -17.37 11.79 -4.04
N THR A 300 -17.52 12.55 -2.96
CA THR A 300 -16.79 13.80 -2.70
C THR A 300 -15.82 13.57 -1.53
N LEU A 301 -14.58 14.05 -1.68
CA LEU A 301 -13.52 14.00 -0.68
C LEU A 301 -13.20 15.40 -0.19
N GLY A 302 -13.10 15.58 1.13
CA GLY A 302 -12.59 16.78 1.76
C GLY A 302 -11.18 16.52 2.32
N PHE A 303 -10.19 17.23 1.80
CA PHE A 303 -8.80 17.16 2.27
C PHE A 303 -8.54 18.26 3.28
N PHE A 304 -7.87 17.90 4.37
CA PHE A 304 -7.46 18.82 5.43
C PHE A 304 -5.96 18.82 5.52
N TYR A 305 -5.35 20.00 5.44
CA TYR A 305 -3.91 20.18 5.44
C TYR A 305 -3.38 20.43 6.86
N ALA A 306 -2.10 20.12 7.05
CA ALA A 306 -1.29 20.49 8.20
C ALA A 306 -0.50 21.77 7.87
N ASP A 307 -0.25 22.60 8.89
CA ASP A 307 0.53 23.83 8.76
C ASP A 307 2.04 23.58 8.53
N ALA A 308 2.50 22.32 8.69
CA ALA A 308 3.89 21.90 8.65
C ALA A 308 4.06 20.49 8.07
N PRO A 309 5.25 20.14 7.55
CA PRO A 309 5.62 18.75 7.22
C PRO A 309 5.52 17.81 8.44
N PRO A 310 5.44 16.49 8.23
CA PRO A 310 5.53 15.50 9.31
C PRO A 310 6.86 15.60 10.08
N GLU A 311 6.81 15.35 11.38
CA GLU A 311 8.01 15.27 12.25
C GLU A 311 8.63 13.86 12.26
N ARG A 312 7.81 12.84 12.00
CA ARG A 312 8.19 11.43 11.85
C ARG A 312 7.37 10.84 10.71
N HIS A 313 8.00 10.19 9.75
CA HIS A 313 7.26 9.58 8.64
C HIS A 313 6.67 8.21 9.04
N PRO A 314 5.35 8.00 8.87
CA PRO A 314 4.77 6.68 9.07
C PRO A 314 5.22 5.71 7.96
N VAL A 315 5.13 4.42 8.26
CA VAL A 315 5.44 3.32 7.33
C VAL A 315 4.33 2.28 7.41
N GLY A 316 3.95 1.73 6.26
CA GLY A 316 3.09 0.55 6.21
C GLY A 316 3.93 -0.72 6.20
N ILE A 317 3.96 -1.46 7.32
CA ILE A 317 4.52 -2.83 7.34
C ILE A 317 3.41 -3.79 6.95
N ARG A 318 3.59 -4.49 5.84
CA ARG A 318 2.68 -5.54 5.36
C ARG A 318 3.23 -6.94 5.63
N LEU A 319 2.44 -7.75 6.31
CA LEU A 319 2.53 -9.21 6.24
C LEU A 319 1.53 -9.72 5.19
N LEU A 320 1.94 -10.67 4.36
CA LEU A 320 1.16 -11.18 3.24
C LEU A 320 1.59 -12.61 2.93
N SER A 321 0.63 -13.51 2.70
CA SER A 321 0.92 -14.83 2.16
C SER A 321 0.26 -15.06 0.81
N TYR A 322 1.08 -15.44 -0.17
CA TYR A 322 0.66 -15.96 -1.45
C TYR A 322 0.43 -17.48 -1.44
N ASP A 323 0.78 -18.17 -0.34
CA ASP A 323 0.71 -19.63 -0.24
C ASP A 323 -0.66 -20.09 0.32
N ILE A 324 -1.72 -19.62 -0.35
CA ILE A 324 -3.10 -19.98 -0.03
C ILE A 324 -3.54 -21.10 -0.98
N ASP A 325 -3.90 -22.25 -0.40
CA ASP A 325 -4.50 -23.40 -1.07
C ASP A 325 -5.54 -24.02 -0.13
N LEU A 326 -6.82 -23.76 -0.41
CA LEU A 326 -7.96 -24.18 0.39
C LEU A 326 -8.75 -25.23 -0.40
N PRO A 327 -8.58 -26.54 -0.12
CA PRO A 327 -9.39 -27.59 -0.73
C PRO A 327 -10.89 -27.37 -0.46
N ALA A 328 -11.73 -27.85 -1.38
CA ALA A 328 -13.18 -27.86 -1.18
C ALA A 328 -13.55 -28.68 0.07
N GLY A 329 -14.31 -28.11 1.00
CA GLY A 329 -14.69 -28.77 2.25
C GLY A 329 -13.62 -28.75 3.35
N ALA A 330 -12.51 -28.01 3.16
CA ALA A 330 -11.53 -27.81 4.23
C ALA A 330 -12.04 -26.81 5.28
N ASP A 331 -11.79 -27.08 6.55
CA ASP A 331 -12.03 -26.17 7.67
C ASP A 331 -10.71 -25.90 8.42
N ASP A 332 -10.64 -24.72 9.04
CA ASP A 332 -9.57 -24.26 9.93
C ASP A 332 -8.16 -24.36 9.32
N VAL A 333 -8.04 -24.07 8.02
CA VAL A 333 -6.74 -24.07 7.33
C VAL A 333 -6.00 -22.78 7.69
N HIS A 334 -4.86 -22.89 8.36
CA HIS A 334 -4.05 -21.75 8.77
C HIS A 334 -3.09 -21.27 7.68
N VAL A 335 -3.05 -19.95 7.47
CA VAL A 335 -2.09 -19.24 6.63
C VAL A 335 -1.36 -18.22 7.51
N THR A 336 -0.03 -18.18 7.41
CA THR A 336 0.82 -17.35 8.28
C THR A 336 1.88 -16.60 7.49
N ASP A 337 2.30 -15.45 8.04
CA ASP A 337 3.51 -14.73 7.63
C ASP A 337 4.13 -14.05 8.88
N SER A 338 5.41 -13.67 8.81
CA SER A 338 6.10 -13.02 9.92
C SER A 338 7.21 -12.06 9.47
N TYR A 339 7.50 -11.05 10.30
CA TYR A 339 8.59 -10.12 10.07
C TYR A 339 9.30 -9.77 11.38
N ARG A 340 10.63 -9.80 11.37
CA ARG A 340 11.44 -9.38 12.53
C ARG A 340 11.81 -7.91 12.36
N LEU A 341 11.43 -7.08 13.33
CA LEU A 341 11.72 -5.65 13.30
C LEU A 341 13.23 -5.39 13.43
N PRO A 342 13.83 -4.56 12.55
CA PRO A 342 15.24 -4.20 12.64
C PRO A 342 15.50 -3.03 13.61
N VAL A 343 14.45 -2.31 14.02
CA VAL A 343 14.48 -1.05 14.79
C VAL A 343 13.30 -0.99 15.77
N ASP A 344 13.36 -0.08 16.74
CA ASP A 344 12.24 0.24 17.64
C ASP A 344 11.17 1.03 16.88
N LEU A 345 9.89 0.80 17.18
CA LEU A 345 8.77 1.55 16.58
C LEU A 345 7.50 1.55 17.43
N ASP A 346 6.58 2.44 17.09
CA ASP A 346 5.23 2.51 17.65
C ASP A 346 4.21 2.05 16.60
N VAL A 347 3.34 1.08 16.91
CA VAL A 347 2.23 0.67 16.03
C VAL A 347 1.01 1.56 16.32
N LEU A 348 0.55 2.27 15.29
CA LEU A 348 -0.54 3.25 15.36
C LEU A 348 -1.91 2.62 15.06
N GLY A 349 -1.94 1.59 14.21
CA GLY A 349 -3.15 0.84 13.89
C GLY A 349 -2.87 -0.39 13.03
N VAL A 350 -3.90 -1.21 12.82
CA VAL A 350 -3.85 -2.43 12.02
C VAL A 350 -5.04 -2.51 11.06
N TYR A 351 -4.80 -3.00 9.85
CA TYR A 351 -5.81 -3.33 8.86
C TYR A 351 -5.63 -4.81 8.46
N PRO A 352 -6.38 -5.73 9.11
CA PRO A 352 -6.42 -7.13 8.74
C PRO A 352 -7.39 -7.37 7.58
N HIS A 353 -7.01 -8.21 6.62
CA HIS A 353 -7.77 -8.43 5.39
C HIS A 353 -7.71 -9.88 4.91
N ALA A 354 -8.91 -10.43 4.74
CA ALA A 354 -9.23 -11.70 4.09
C ALA A 354 -10.59 -11.57 3.40
N HIS A 355 -10.90 -12.42 2.43
CA HIS A 355 -12.20 -12.49 1.76
C HIS A 355 -13.18 -13.38 2.54
N TYR A 356 -14.17 -13.94 1.83
CA TYR A 356 -15.33 -14.62 2.41
C TYR A 356 -15.04 -15.96 3.11
N LEU A 357 -13.86 -16.58 2.91
CA LEU A 357 -13.52 -17.83 3.61
C LEU A 357 -12.73 -17.59 4.89
N GLY A 358 -12.28 -16.35 5.17
CA GLY A 358 -11.64 -16.02 6.45
C GLY A 358 -12.56 -16.37 7.63
N LYS A 359 -11.98 -16.96 8.68
CA LYS A 359 -12.70 -17.50 9.86
C LYS A 359 -12.25 -16.82 11.15
N HIS A 360 -10.96 -16.94 11.48
CA HIS A 360 -10.31 -16.29 12.63
C HIS A 360 -9.05 -15.58 12.12
N LEU A 361 -8.95 -14.26 12.32
CA LEU A 361 -7.75 -13.49 11.99
C LEU A 361 -7.07 -13.03 13.29
N ARG A 362 -5.82 -13.43 13.50
CA ARG A 362 -5.00 -13.01 14.65
C ARG A 362 -3.72 -12.33 14.19
N GLY A 363 -3.30 -11.30 14.93
CA GLY A 363 -1.98 -10.69 14.79
C GLY A 363 -1.32 -10.50 16.15
N SER A 364 -0.04 -10.88 16.26
CA SER A 364 0.74 -10.73 17.49
C SER A 364 2.18 -10.34 17.21
N ALA A 365 2.90 -9.94 18.26
CA ALA A 365 4.33 -9.70 18.25
C ALA A 365 5.00 -10.50 19.38
N THR A 366 5.96 -11.36 19.05
CA THR A 366 6.84 -11.98 20.05
C THR A 366 7.97 -10.99 20.38
N LEU A 367 8.04 -10.52 21.61
CA LEU A 367 9.05 -9.57 22.07
C LEU A 367 10.43 -10.25 22.27
N PRO A 368 11.54 -9.50 22.37
CA PRO A 368 12.89 -10.06 22.55
C PRO A 368 13.09 -10.88 23.83
N ASP A 369 12.25 -10.69 24.85
CA ASP A 369 12.23 -11.48 26.09
C ASP A 369 11.43 -12.80 25.98
N GLY A 370 10.75 -13.02 24.85
CA GLY A 370 9.92 -14.18 24.57
C GLY A 370 8.44 -14.03 24.96
N SER A 371 8.02 -12.90 25.50
CA SER A 371 6.60 -12.62 25.76
C SER A 371 5.83 -12.34 24.46
N GLU A 372 4.52 -12.63 24.43
CA GLU A 372 3.63 -12.29 23.30
C GLU A 372 2.81 -11.03 23.62
N GLN A 373 2.93 -10.01 22.77
CA GLN A 373 2.03 -8.87 22.70
C GLN A 373 0.97 -9.14 21.63
N LEU A 374 -0.31 -9.20 22.01
CA LEU A 374 -1.41 -9.30 21.07
C LEU A 374 -1.63 -7.95 20.37
N LEU A 375 -1.74 -7.94 19.04
CA LEU A 375 -1.98 -6.73 18.24
C LEU A 375 -3.45 -6.64 17.80
N PHE A 376 -4.07 -7.78 17.48
CA PHE A 376 -5.53 -7.91 17.39
C PHE A 376 -5.92 -9.39 17.40
N ASP A 377 -7.19 -9.64 17.71
CA ASP A 377 -7.81 -10.96 17.62
C ASP A 377 -9.25 -10.78 17.11
N ILE A 378 -9.57 -11.37 15.96
CA ILE A 378 -10.90 -11.35 15.35
C ILE A 378 -11.39 -12.80 15.25
N PRO A 379 -12.09 -13.32 16.28
CA PRO A 379 -12.46 -14.74 16.38
C PRO A 379 -13.61 -15.15 15.44
N ARG A 380 -14.27 -14.19 14.81
CA ARG A 380 -15.25 -14.39 13.73
C ARG A 380 -15.06 -13.29 12.70
N TRP A 381 -14.45 -13.61 11.58
CA TRP A 381 -14.34 -12.71 10.45
C TRP A 381 -15.69 -12.51 9.77
N ASP A 382 -15.91 -11.30 9.23
CA ASP A 382 -16.94 -11.04 8.24
C ASP A 382 -16.36 -10.01 7.28
N PHE A 383 -16.11 -10.43 6.04
CA PHE A 383 -15.58 -9.57 4.98
C PHE A 383 -16.44 -8.31 4.75
N ASN A 384 -17.75 -8.38 5.04
CA ASN A 384 -18.65 -7.24 4.92
C ASN A 384 -18.37 -6.12 5.95
N TRP A 385 -17.63 -6.43 7.02
CA TRP A 385 -17.33 -5.51 8.12
C TRP A 385 -15.82 -5.37 8.38
N GLN A 386 -14.99 -5.59 7.34
CA GLN A 386 -13.59 -5.20 7.38
C GLN A 386 -13.46 -3.69 7.66
N ASP A 387 -12.52 -3.32 8.51
CA ASP A 387 -12.28 -1.94 8.95
C ASP A 387 -10.79 -1.79 9.33
N GLU A 388 -10.36 -0.55 9.48
CA GLU A 388 -9.03 -0.21 10.03
C GLU A 388 -9.17 0.06 11.53
N TYR A 389 -8.33 -0.60 12.34
CA TYR A 389 -8.38 -0.49 13.79
C TYR A 389 -7.21 0.36 14.30
N THR A 390 -7.45 1.66 14.49
CA THR A 390 -6.50 2.61 15.11
C THR A 390 -6.49 2.43 16.63
N TYR A 391 -5.32 2.30 17.26
CA TYR A 391 -5.26 2.11 18.71
C TYR A 391 -5.69 3.37 19.50
N GLU A 392 -6.30 3.17 20.66
CA GLU A 392 -6.52 4.25 21.64
C GLU A 392 -5.18 4.82 22.11
N THR A 393 -4.23 3.93 22.43
CA THR A 393 -2.83 4.23 22.76
C THR A 393 -1.91 3.37 21.89
N PRO A 394 -0.95 3.95 21.13
CA PRO A 394 -0.04 3.20 20.28
C PRO A 394 0.71 2.07 21.01
N VAL A 395 0.94 0.95 20.32
CA VAL A 395 1.65 -0.20 20.87
C VAL A 395 3.14 -0.09 20.53
N HIS A 396 3.97 0.19 21.53
CA HIS A 396 5.43 0.24 21.35
C HIS A 396 6.01 -1.17 21.19
N LEU A 397 6.87 -1.38 20.18
CA LEU A 397 7.57 -2.64 19.93
C LEU A 397 9.07 -2.39 19.77
N PRO A 398 9.93 -3.05 20.59
CA PRO A 398 11.38 -2.92 20.48
C PRO A 398 11.94 -3.72 19.29
N ALA A 399 13.12 -3.32 18.83
CA ALA A 399 13.92 -3.98 17.82
C ALA A 399 14.13 -5.47 18.16
N GLY A 400 14.11 -6.31 17.14
CA GLY A 400 14.17 -7.75 17.28
C GLY A 400 12.84 -8.43 17.61
N SER A 401 11.76 -7.69 17.93
CA SER A 401 10.40 -8.25 18.01
C SER A 401 10.00 -8.92 16.69
N VAL A 402 9.24 -10.01 16.77
CA VAL A 402 8.75 -10.75 15.60
C VAL A 402 7.25 -10.55 15.47
N LEU A 403 6.83 -9.75 14.49
CA LEU A 403 5.44 -9.67 14.06
C LEU A 403 5.00 -11.00 13.45
N ARG A 404 3.79 -11.44 13.75
CA ARG A 404 3.15 -12.64 13.20
C ARG A 404 1.71 -12.34 12.77
N MET A 405 1.37 -12.78 11.57
CA MET A 405 0.01 -12.93 11.06
C MET A 405 -0.36 -14.40 11.12
N ASP A 406 -1.56 -14.73 11.62
CA ASP A 406 -2.07 -16.10 11.71
C ASP A 406 -3.58 -16.14 11.47
N TYR A 407 -3.96 -16.50 10.25
CA TYR A 407 -5.34 -16.46 9.75
C TYR A 407 -5.83 -17.87 9.44
N SER A 408 -6.98 -18.29 9.99
CA SER A 408 -7.64 -19.54 9.61
C SER A 408 -8.81 -19.32 8.66
N PHE A 409 -9.07 -20.30 7.80
CA PHE A 409 -10.09 -20.24 6.73
C PHE A 409 -11.04 -21.45 6.77
N ASP A 410 -12.32 -21.20 6.49
CA ASP A 410 -13.42 -22.18 6.40
C ASP A 410 -13.98 -22.21 4.97
N ASN A 411 -13.67 -23.27 4.23
CA ASN A 411 -14.17 -23.57 2.90
C ASN A 411 -15.16 -24.76 2.90
N THR A 412 -15.92 -24.92 3.98
CA THR A 412 -17.00 -25.91 4.08
C THR A 412 -18.30 -25.42 3.45
N SER A 413 -19.30 -26.31 3.42
CA SER A 413 -20.70 -25.96 3.12
C SER A 413 -21.41 -25.25 4.28
N GLU A 414 -20.84 -25.30 5.49
CA GLU A 414 -21.46 -24.75 6.70
C GLU A 414 -21.13 -23.26 6.88
N ASN A 415 -20.04 -22.76 6.25
CA ASN A 415 -19.77 -21.33 6.16
C ASN A 415 -20.85 -20.63 5.30
N PRO A 416 -21.74 -19.81 5.89
CA PRO A 416 -22.83 -19.16 5.16
C PRO A 416 -22.35 -18.05 4.22
N LEU A 417 -21.10 -17.60 4.37
CA LEU A 417 -20.46 -16.60 3.50
C LEU A 417 -19.75 -17.24 2.30
N ASN A 418 -19.59 -18.57 2.24
CA ASN A 418 -18.85 -19.23 1.16
C ASN A 418 -19.45 -18.87 -0.22
N PRO A 419 -18.69 -18.19 -1.11
CA PRO A 419 -19.20 -17.74 -2.42
C PRO A 419 -19.35 -18.90 -3.42
N ASN A 420 -18.95 -20.12 -3.05
CA ASN A 420 -19.06 -21.32 -3.85
C ASN A 420 -20.04 -22.32 -3.22
N GLN A 421 -21.16 -22.57 -3.90
CA GLN A 421 -22.09 -23.65 -3.57
C GLN A 421 -22.25 -24.59 -4.78
N PRO A 422 -21.82 -25.86 -4.70
CA PRO A 422 -21.02 -26.45 -3.62
C PRO A 422 -19.60 -25.82 -3.52
N PRO A 423 -18.90 -25.98 -2.39
CA PRO A 423 -17.53 -25.49 -2.21
C PRO A 423 -16.57 -26.00 -3.29
N LYS A 424 -15.54 -25.21 -3.59
CA LYS A 424 -14.52 -25.51 -4.60
C LYS A 424 -13.14 -25.22 -4.03
N ARG A 425 -12.08 -25.77 -4.64
CA ARG A 425 -10.72 -25.39 -4.28
C ARG A 425 -10.52 -23.90 -4.57
N VAL A 426 -10.08 -23.14 -3.57
CA VAL A 426 -9.77 -21.71 -3.66
C VAL A 426 -8.27 -21.51 -3.40
N THR A 427 -7.65 -20.56 -4.08
CA THR A 427 -6.24 -20.20 -3.94
C THR A 427 -6.10 -18.69 -3.79
N TYR A 428 -4.87 -18.20 -3.60
CA TYR A 428 -4.58 -16.76 -3.63
C TYR A 428 -5.13 -16.10 -4.90
N GLY A 429 -5.81 -14.95 -4.78
CA GLY A 429 -6.25 -14.15 -5.93
C GLY A 429 -6.93 -12.82 -5.57
N GLU A 430 -6.96 -11.89 -6.52
CA GLU A 430 -7.53 -10.53 -6.38
C GLU A 430 -9.06 -10.46 -6.63
N GLN A 431 -9.80 -11.56 -6.50
CA GLN A 431 -11.27 -11.53 -6.49
C GLN A 431 -11.79 -11.99 -5.15
N SER A 432 -12.93 -11.46 -4.70
CA SER A 432 -13.57 -11.89 -3.45
C SER A 432 -14.04 -13.36 -3.45
N SER A 433 -14.07 -14.03 -4.61
CA SER A 433 -14.29 -15.48 -4.73
C SER A 433 -13.00 -16.31 -4.75
N ASP A 434 -11.86 -15.65 -4.93
CA ASP A 434 -10.53 -16.15 -4.55
C ASP A 434 -10.27 -15.75 -3.08
N GLU A 435 -9.07 -15.95 -2.54
CA GLU A 435 -8.77 -15.62 -1.14
C GLU A 435 -7.45 -14.83 -0.97
N MET A 436 -7.36 -14.06 0.12
CA MET A 436 -6.20 -13.26 0.50
C MET A 436 -5.91 -13.40 2.01
N ALA A 437 -4.65 -13.20 2.39
CA ALA A 437 -4.23 -13.17 3.78
C ALA A 437 -3.21 -12.04 3.94
N GLU A 438 -3.71 -10.84 4.25
CA GLU A 438 -2.92 -9.61 4.33
C GLU A 438 -3.15 -8.91 5.67
N LEU A 439 -2.07 -8.53 6.35
CA LEU A 439 -2.08 -7.68 7.53
C LEU A 439 -1.20 -6.46 7.26
N LEU A 440 -1.81 -5.28 7.15
CA LEU A 440 -1.10 -4.01 7.15
C LEU A 440 -1.05 -3.44 8.57
N LEU A 441 0.14 -3.09 9.03
CA LEU A 441 0.39 -2.36 10.26
C LEU A 441 0.87 -0.96 9.91
N LEU A 442 0.17 0.07 10.40
CA LEU A 442 0.64 1.45 10.34
C LEU A 442 1.59 1.66 11.50
N VAL A 443 2.88 1.91 11.21
CA VAL A 443 3.92 2.08 12.24
C VAL A 443 4.62 3.43 12.12
N LEU A 444 5.24 3.85 13.21
CA LEU A 444 6.04 5.06 13.32
C LEU A 444 7.42 4.69 13.92
N PRO A 445 8.49 4.61 13.10
CA PRO A 445 9.86 4.41 13.60
C PRO A 445 10.44 5.74 14.13
N ALA A 446 11.67 5.72 14.66
CA ALA A 446 12.47 6.94 14.75
C ALA A 446 12.91 7.40 13.34
N GLU A 447 13.08 8.71 13.13
CA GLU A 447 13.35 9.25 11.78
C GLU A 447 14.76 8.86 11.29
N GLU A 448 15.72 8.74 12.21
CA GLU A 448 17.06 8.19 11.95
C GLU A 448 17.07 6.70 11.57
N ASP A 449 16.06 5.95 11.99
CA ASP A 449 15.89 4.51 11.77
C ASP A 449 15.05 4.19 10.52
N LEU A 450 14.32 5.18 10.00
CA LEU A 450 13.46 5.08 8.84
C LEU A 450 14.15 4.41 7.62
N PRO A 451 15.38 4.75 7.21
CA PRO A 451 16.06 4.10 6.08
C PRO A 451 16.42 2.63 6.37
N ILE A 452 16.66 2.27 7.64
CA ILE A 452 16.96 0.90 8.05
C ILE A 452 15.71 0.04 7.89
N LEU A 453 14.56 0.51 8.41
CA LEU A 453 13.28 -0.17 8.29
C LEU A 453 12.86 -0.32 6.82
N TRP A 454 12.86 0.75 6.04
CA TRP A 454 12.48 0.71 4.63
C TRP A 454 13.31 -0.28 3.82
N ARG A 455 14.63 -0.24 3.95
CA ARG A 455 15.53 -1.13 3.18
C ARG A 455 15.36 -2.60 3.56
N ASP A 456 15.17 -2.88 4.84
CA ASP A 456 15.01 -4.25 5.33
C ASP A 456 13.63 -4.83 4.96
N PHE A 457 12.57 -4.04 5.14
CA PHE A 457 11.21 -4.43 4.78
C PHE A 457 10.99 -4.55 3.26
N ALA A 458 11.56 -3.63 2.47
CA ALA A 458 11.53 -3.73 1.00
C ALA A 458 12.25 -4.98 0.48
N ARG A 459 13.27 -5.47 1.20
CA ARG A 459 13.91 -6.76 0.91
C ARG A 459 12.96 -7.93 1.16
N LYS A 460 12.27 -7.97 2.32
CA LYS A 460 11.24 -9.00 2.62
C LYS A 460 10.19 -9.05 1.51
N ILE A 461 9.59 -7.91 1.19
CA ILE A 461 8.55 -7.82 0.16
C ILE A 461 9.08 -8.23 -1.22
N LEU A 462 10.33 -7.92 -1.56
CA LEU A 462 10.93 -8.41 -2.81
C LEU A 462 11.10 -9.94 -2.80
N GLU A 463 11.53 -10.53 -1.69
CA GLU A 463 11.70 -11.99 -1.51
C GLU A 463 10.35 -12.73 -1.62
N ASP A 464 9.31 -12.26 -0.93
CA ASP A 464 7.95 -12.82 -1.00
C ASP A 464 7.38 -12.77 -2.43
N ASN A 465 7.51 -11.61 -3.10
CA ASN A 465 7.07 -11.43 -4.47
C ASN A 465 7.87 -12.27 -5.48
N VAL A 466 9.15 -12.54 -5.24
CA VAL A 466 9.95 -13.43 -6.12
C VAL A 466 9.45 -14.86 -5.96
N ALA A 467 9.34 -15.35 -4.72
CA ALA A 467 8.90 -16.73 -4.44
C ALA A 467 7.52 -17.05 -5.04
N HIS A 468 6.57 -16.11 -4.93
CA HIS A 468 5.25 -16.26 -5.57
C HIS A 468 5.33 -16.36 -7.09
N VAL A 469 6.08 -15.46 -7.74
CA VAL A 469 6.19 -15.42 -9.21
C VAL A 469 7.01 -16.60 -9.73
N GLU A 470 7.97 -17.12 -8.96
CA GLU A 470 8.66 -18.38 -9.28
C GLU A 470 7.68 -19.56 -9.29
N LYS A 471 6.81 -19.70 -8.27
CA LYS A 471 5.74 -20.72 -8.23
C LYS A 471 4.78 -20.61 -9.42
N LEU A 472 4.41 -19.40 -9.84
CA LEU A 472 3.61 -19.16 -11.04
C LEU A 472 4.38 -19.49 -12.34
N ALA A 473 5.67 -19.19 -12.40
CA ALA A 473 6.53 -19.51 -13.54
C ALA A 473 6.84 -21.01 -13.67
N GLU A 474 6.76 -21.79 -12.58
CA GLU A 474 6.85 -23.25 -12.64
C GLU A 474 5.57 -23.88 -13.23
N GLN A 475 4.41 -23.31 -12.92
CA GLN A 475 3.11 -23.75 -13.46
C GLN A 475 2.93 -23.32 -14.93
N GLU A 476 3.39 -22.12 -15.28
CA GLU A 476 3.27 -21.54 -16.63
C GLU A 476 4.63 -21.06 -17.17
N PRO A 477 5.59 -21.96 -17.46
CA PRO A 477 6.97 -21.58 -17.81
C PRO A 477 7.10 -20.75 -19.09
N ASP A 478 6.13 -20.87 -20.00
CA ASP A 478 6.07 -20.15 -21.27
C ASP A 478 5.19 -18.88 -21.22
N ARG A 479 4.68 -18.50 -20.05
CA ARG A 479 3.96 -17.23 -19.87
C ARG A 479 4.96 -16.06 -19.78
N PRO A 480 5.01 -15.15 -20.78
CA PRO A 480 6.09 -14.15 -20.82
C PRO A 480 6.02 -13.12 -19.69
N ALA A 481 4.85 -12.95 -19.05
CA ALA A 481 4.67 -12.03 -17.93
C ALA A 481 5.53 -12.43 -16.72
N TRP A 482 5.46 -13.71 -16.29
CA TRP A 482 6.22 -14.22 -15.15
C TRP A 482 7.73 -14.14 -15.40
N GLN A 483 8.19 -14.51 -16.59
CA GLN A 483 9.60 -14.36 -16.96
C GLN A 483 10.04 -12.89 -17.00
N ALA A 484 9.19 -11.95 -17.45
CA ALA A 484 9.52 -10.52 -17.43
C ALA A 484 9.57 -9.93 -16.01
N GLN A 485 8.69 -10.39 -15.11
CA GLN A 485 8.63 -9.98 -13.71
C GLN A 485 9.84 -10.48 -12.92
N LEU A 486 10.18 -11.77 -13.03
CA LEU A 486 11.42 -12.34 -12.47
C LEU A 486 12.67 -11.64 -13.02
N GLY A 487 12.68 -11.32 -14.31
CA GLY A 487 13.77 -10.54 -14.91
C GLY A 487 13.92 -9.13 -14.29
N SER A 488 12.80 -8.47 -13.97
CA SER A 488 12.79 -7.15 -13.32
C SER A 488 13.21 -7.23 -11.85
N GLN A 489 12.74 -8.23 -11.11
CA GLN A 489 13.13 -8.47 -9.72
C GLN A 489 14.62 -8.81 -9.61
N ALA A 490 15.13 -9.70 -10.48
CA ALA A 490 16.55 -10.01 -10.56
C ALA A 490 17.41 -8.78 -10.89
N LEU A 491 16.93 -7.90 -11.78
CA LEU A 491 17.60 -6.63 -12.10
C LEU A 491 17.68 -5.71 -10.88
N LYS A 492 16.57 -5.54 -10.14
CA LYS A 492 16.50 -4.75 -8.90
C LYS A 492 17.41 -5.32 -7.80
N ALA A 493 17.52 -6.64 -7.70
CA ALA A 493 18.43 -7.33 -6.79
C ALA A 493 19.92 -7.31 -7.25
N GLY A 494 20.24 -6.68 -8.39
CA GLY A 494 21.59 -6.65 -8.96
C GLY A 494 22.09 -8.00 -9.51
N ASN A 495 21.21 -9.00 -9.62
CA ASN A 495 21.50 -10.32 -10.22
C ASN A 495 21.34 -10.24 -11.74
N PHE A 496 22.26 -9.51 -12.39
CA PHE A 496 22.16 -9.20 -13.81
C PHE A 496 22.19 -10.45 -14.71
N ASP A 497 22.90 -11.51 -14.33
CA ASP A 497 22.92 -12.76 -15.09
C ASP A 497 21.54 -13.46 -15.11
N GLU A 498 20.82 -13.47 -13.99
CA GLU A 498 19.44 -13.99 -13.96
C GLU A 498 18.49 -13.07 -14.73
N ALA A 499 18.62 -11.75 -14.59
CA ALA A 499 17.83 -10.79 -15.37
C ALA A 499 18.01 -11.01 -16.88
N ILE A 500 19.25 -11.21 -17.34
CA ILE A 500 19.59 -11.54 -18.73
C ILE A 500 18.98 -12.87 -19.16
N ARG A 501 19.07 -13.94 -18.35
CA ARG A 501 18.44 -15.25 -18.65
C ARG A 501 16.92 -15.12 -18.83
N ARG A 502 16.26 -14.46 -17.87
CA ARG A 502 14.81 -14.27 -17.86
C ARG A 502 14.35 -13.40 -19.04
N TYR A 503 14.98 -12.27 -19.30
CA TYR A 503 14.64 -11.43 -20.45
C TYR A 503 14.95 -12.09 -21.80
N ARG A 504 16.01 -12.91 -21.92
CA ARG A 504 16.23 -13.75 -23.12
C ARG A 504 15.04 -14.68 -23.36
N ARG A 505 14.49 -15.33 -22.32
CA ARG A 505 13.29 -16.17 -22.46
C ARG A 505 12.06 -15.37 -22.94
N VAL A 506 11.85 -14.16 -22.41
CA VAL A 506 10.77 -13.28 -22.90
C VAL A 506 10.97 -12.92 -24.40
N VAL A 507 12.20 -12.64 -24.81
CA VAL A 507 12.55 -12.34 -26.21
C VAL A 507 12.34 -13.55 -27.13
N GLU A 508 12.67 -14.77 -26.70
CA GLU A 508 12.37 -16.01 -27.43
C GLU A 508 10.85 -16.20 -27.64
N LEU A 509 10.05 -15.96 -26.60
CA LEU A 509 8.59 -16.08 -26.63
C LEU A 509 7.90 -14.93 -27.39
N ARG A 510 8.56 -13.78 -27.55
CA ARG A 510 8.02 -12.55 -28.19
C ARG A 510 9.06 -11.83 -29.08
N PRO A 511 9.61 -12.48 -30.13
CA PRO A 511 10.84 -12.04 -30.83
C PRO A 511 10.71 -10.78 -31.70
N LYS A 512 9.47 -10.28 -31.87
CA LYS A 512 9.12 -9.06 -32.64
C LYS A 512 8.63 -7.90 -31.76
N ARG A 513 8.77 -7.98 -30.43
CA ARG A 513 8.40 -6.90 -29.51
C ARG A 513 9.66 -6.10 -29.11
N PRO A 514 9.70 -4.77 -29.34
CA PRO A 514 10.87 -3.93 -29.00
C PRO A 514 11.17 -3.90 -27.49
N ARG A 515 10.14 -3.82 -26.65
CA ARG A 515 10.30 -3.63 -25.20
C ARG A 515 11.04 -4.76 -24.45
N PRO A 516 10.75 -6.07 -24.65
CA PRO A 516 11.56 -7.14 -24.08
C PRO A 516 13.03 -7.11 -24.50
N LEU A 517 13.31 -6.70 -25.75
CA LEU A 517 14.68 -6.51 -26.23
C LEU A 517 15.34 -5.31 -25.52
N ALA A 518 14.64 -4.20 -25.31
CA ALA A 518 15.17 -3.06 -24.55
C ALA A 518 15.52 -3.44 -23.11
N ASN A 519 14.66 -4.19 -22.42
CA ASN A 519 14.93 -4.71 -21.07
C ASN A 519 16.17 -5.63 -21.04
N LEU A 520 16.32 -6.52 -22.03
CA LEU A 520 17.50 -7.37 -22.17
C LEU A 520 18.77 -6.55 -22.40
N GLY A 521 18.72 -5.55 -23.30
CA GLY A 521 19.84 -4.67 -23.61
C GLY A 521 20.30 -3.86 -22.38
N HIS A 522 19.35 -3.39 -21.57
CA HIS A 522 19.62 -2.68 -20.34
C HIS A 522 20.25 -3.60 -19.27
N ALA A 523 19.74 -4.83 -19.11
CA ALA A 523 20.36 -5.83 -18.23
C ALA A 523 21.79 -6.19 -18.68
N GLN A 524 22.04 -6.31 -19.99
CA GLN A 524 23.39 -6.49 -20.56
C GLN A 524 24.30 -5.28 -20.29
N PHE A 525 23.78 -4.05 -20.41
CA PHE A 525 24.53 -2.82 -20.11
C PHE A 525 24.93 -2.74 -18.63
N LEU A 526 24.03 -3.07 -17.71
CA LEU A 526 24.30 -3.09 -16.27
C LEU A 526 25.31 -4.19 -15.90
N ALA A 527 25.22 -5.38 -16.51
CA ALA A 527 26.23 -6.44 -16.39
C ALA A 527 27.61 -6.07 -16.96
N GLY A 528 27.72 -4.98 -17.74
CA GLY A 528 28.95 -4.62 -18.44
C GLY A 528 29.18 -5.42 -19.73
N HIS A 529 28.20 -6.17 -20.21
CA HIS A 529 28.20 -6.85 -21.51
C HIS A 529 27.91 -5.82 -22.63
N LEU A 530 28.80 -4.86 -22.82
CA LEU A 530 28.57 -3.65 -23.61
C LEU A 530 28.34 -3.93 -25.11
N GLN A 531 29.09 -4.86 -25.71
CA GLN A 531 28.93 -5.25 -27.11
C GLN A 531 27.56 -5.89 -27.36
N ASP A 532 27.16 -6.78 -26.43
CA ASP A 532 25.86 -7.44 -26.38
C ASP A 532 24.72 -6.41 -26.27
N ALA A 533 24.84 -5.44 -25.36
CA ALA A 533 23.88 -4.36 -25.17
C ALA A 533 23.74 -3.49 -26.44
N VAL A 534 24.85 -3.07 -27.05
CA VAL A 534 24.85 -2.31 -28.31
C VAL A 534 24.15 -3.07 -29.43
N ALA A 535 24.41 -4.38 -29.57
CA ALA A 535 23.75 -5.22 -30.57
C ALA A 535 22.24 -5.34 -30.31
N THR A 536 21.85 -5.55 -29.04
CA THR A 536 20.44 -5.64 -28.64
C THR A 536 19.69 -4.33 -28.86
N PHE A 537 20.25 -3.17 -28.47
CA PHE A 537 19.60 -1.87 -28.68
C PHE A 537 19.49 -1.50 -30.16
N ARG A 538 20.47 -1.84 -31.00
CA ARG A 538 20.33 -1.72 -32.45
C ARG A 538 19.14 -2.52 -32.97
N ARG A 539 18.98 -3.78 -32.51
CA ARG A 539 17.81 -4.61 -32.84
C ARG A 539 16.48 -4.06 -32.32
N VAL A 540 16.46 -3.31 -31.20
CA VAL A 540 15.27 -2.55 -30.77
C VAL A 540 14.92 -1.48 -31.81
N LEU A 541 15.92 -0.71 -32.26
CA LEU A 541 15.74 0.36 -33.24
C LEU A 541 15.44 -0.15 -34.66
N ASP A 542 15.87 -1.37 -35.02
CA ASP A 542 15.47 -2.04 -36.27
C ASP A 542 13.97 -2.37 -36.29
N LEU A 543 13.39 -2.70 -35.12
CA LEU A 543 11.95 -2.97 -34.97
C LEU A 543 11.13 -1.70 -34.75
N GLU A 544 11.68 -0.72 -34.03
CA GLU A 544 11.03 0.54 -33.67
C GLU A 544 12.01 1.70 -33.82
N PRO A 545 12.17 2.26 -35.04
CA PRO A 545 13.18 3.28 -35.32
C PRO A 545 13.08 4.57 -34.50
N LYS A 546 11.92 4.83 -33.88
CA LYS A 546 11.65 6.01 -33.02
C LYS A 546 11.73 5.72 -31.51
N HIS A 547 12.21 4.56 -31.07
CA HIS A 547 12.27 4.21 -29.65
C HIS A 547 13.35 5.04 -28.90
N VAL A 548 12.99 6.24 -28.44
CA VAL A 548 13.88 7.24 -27.83
C VAL A 548 14.74 6.65 -26.70
N ALA A 549 14.13 6.00 -25.70
CA ALA A 549 14.86 5.45 -24.56
C ALA A 549 15.93 4.41 -24.95
N ALA A 550 15.63 3.50 -25.88
CA ALA A 550 16.61 2.54 -26.38
C ALA A 550 17.76 3.19 -27.16
N ARG A 551 17.52 4.35 -27.80
CA ARG A 551 18.56 5.13 -28.47
C ARG A 551 19.46 5.87 -27.47
N VAL A 552 18.90 6.38 -26.38
CA VAL A 552 19.68 6.94 -25.26
C VAL A 552 20.56 5.86 -24.63
N GLU A 553 20.00 4.69 -24.32
CA GLU A 553 20.76 3.56 -23.76
C GLU A 553 21.84 3.02 -24.72
N LEU A 554 21.57 2.98 -26.04
CA LEU A 554 22.59 2.72 -27.05
C LEU A 554 23.72 3.75 -26.97
N GLY A 555 23.39 5.04 -26.86
CA GLY A 555 24.35 6.12 -26.68
C GLY A 555 25.23 5.89 -25.45
N ARG A 556 24.63 5.60 -24.29
CA ARG A 556 25.35 5.31 -23.03
C ARG A 556 26.23 4.05 -23.14
N ALA A 557 25.76 3.02 -23.83
CA ALA A 557 26.53 1.80 -24.09
C ALA A 557 27.76 2.08 -24.97
N LEU A 558 27.61 2.85 -26.05
CA LEU A 558 28.71 3.30 -26.92
C LEU A 558 29.70 4.21 -26.16
N THR A 559 29.20 5.11 -25.30
CA THR A 559 30.00 5.96 -24.40
C THR A 559 30.82 5.14 -23.39
N ARG A 560 30.35 3.96 -22.95
CA ARG A 560 31.15 3.02 -22.14
C ARG A 560 32.09 2.16 -22.97
N LEU A 561 31.74 1.85 -24.22
CA LEU A 561 32.52 1.00 -25.13
C LEU A 561 33.69 1.76 -25.78
N GLY A 562 33.68 3.09 -25.76
CA GLY A 562 34.73 3.93 -26.33
C GLY A 562 34.46 4.40 -27.76
N ASP A 563 33.19 4.43 -28.19
CA ASP A 563 32.75 5.02 -29.47
C ASP A 563 32.00 6.35 -29.21
N PRO A 564 32.72 7.47 -29.01
CA PRO A 564 32.10 8.76 -28.71
C PRO A 564 31.36 9.36 -29.92
N ALA A 565 31.73 8.98 -31.15
CA ALA A 565 31.08 9.47 -32.37
C ALA A 565 29.70 8.81 -32.55
N GLY A 566 29.64 7.48 -32.45
CA GLY A 566 28.39 6.73 -32.45
C GLY A 566 27.50 7.08 -31.25
N ALA A 567 28.09 7.30 -30.07
CA ALA A 567 27.36 7.74 -28.88
C ALA A 567 26.68 9.10 -29.09
N ARG A 568 27.44 10.10 -29.54
CA ARG A 568 26.93 11.45 -29.81
C ARG A 568 25.76 11.40 -30.79
N ALA A 569 25.96 10.75 -31.94
CA ALA A 569 24.93 10.64 -32.97
C ALA A 569 23.65 9.94 -32.47
N ALA A 570 23.77 8.94 -31.60
CA ALA A 570 22.62 8.27 -30.99
C ALA A 570 21.86 9.19 -30.01
N ILE A 571 22.59 9.92 -29.16
CA ILE A 571 22.01 10.81 -28.13
C ILE A 571 21.38 12.05 -28.76
N GLU A 572 22.09 12.75 -29.64
CA GLU A 572 21.57 13.91 -30.36
C GLU A 572 20.30 13.55 -31.14
N ARG A 573 20.31 12.40 -31.84
CA ARG A 573 19.11 11.92 -32.55
C ARG A 573 17.97 11.56 -31.61
N ALA A 574 18.24 11.14 -30.36
CA ALA A 574 17.20 10.91 -29.35
C ALA A 574 16.58 12.22 -28.85
N LEU A 575 17.40 13.26 -28.64
CA LEU A 575 16.96 14.60 -28.26
C LEU A 575 16.24 15.34 -29.41
N GLU A 576 16.57 15.06 -30.67
CA GLU A 576 15.79 15.51 -31.84
C GLU A 576 14.37 14.92 -31.87
N ASP A 577 14.23 13.61 -31.59
CA ASP A 577 12.93 12.94 -31.60
C ASP A 577 12.11 13.24 -30.31
N ALA A 578 12.76 13.61 -29.20
CA ALA A 578 12.12 14.04 -27.95
C ALA A 578 12.94 15.13 -27.21
N PRO A 579 12.74 16.41 -27.56
CA PRO A 579 13.42 17.54 -26.91
C PRO A 579 13.12 17.61 -25.41
N GLY A 580 14.13 17.90 -24.60
CA GLY A 580 14.01 17.99 -23.13
C GLY A 580 13.91 16.63 -22.42
N PHE A 581 14.10 15.50 -23.11
CA PHE A 581 14.10 14.19 -22.45
C PHE A 581 15.30 14.05 -21.49
N ALA A 582 15.06 14.20 -20.18
CA ALA A 582 16.10 14.31 -19.15
C ALA A 582 17.15 13.19 -19.17
N ALA A 583 16.76 11.93 -19.44
CA ALA A 583 17.70 10.82 -19.56
C ALA A 583 18.65 10.96 -20.77
N GLY A 584 18.20 11.59 -21.86
CA GLY A 584 19.04 11.95 -23.01
C GLY A 584 20.03 13.05 -22.69
N GLU A 585 19.60 14.09 -21.97
CA GLU A 585 20.47 15.18 -21.49
C GLU A 585 21.52 14.66 -20.49
N ILE A 586 21.14 13.76 -19.57
CA ILE A 586 22.09 13.07 -18.68
C ILE A 586 23.10 12.25 -19.49
N ALA A 587 22.65 11.50 -20.50
CA ALA A 587 23.56 10.71 -21.35
C ALA A 587 24.53 11.60 -22.15
N LEU A 588 24.08 12.77 -22.61
CA LEU A 588 24.93 13.78 -23.25
C LEU A 588 25.97 14.30 -22.24
N GLY A 589 25.55 14.66 -21.03
CA GLY A 589 26.44 15.05 -19.95
C GLY A 589 27.47 13.97 -19.58
N GLU A 590 27.06 12.69 -19.52
CA GLU A 590 27.94 11.55 -19.26
C GLU A 590 29.01 11.38 -20.37
N LEU A 591 28.64 11.66 -21.63
CA LEU A 591 29.55 11.65 -22.77
C LEU A 591 30.53 12.84 -22.75
N GLU A 592 30.02 14.05 -22.60
CA GLU A 592 30.85 15.27 -22.61
C GLU A 592 31.84 15.30 -21.43
N ALA A 593 31.41 14.86 -20.23
CA ALA A 593 32.29 14.74 -19.08
C ALA A 593 33.43 13.74 -19.34
N ARG A 594 33.16 12.63 -20.03
CA ARG A 594 34.19 11.65 -20.45
C ARG A 594 35.15 12.17 -21.52
N LEU A 595 34.70 13.11 -22.36
CA LEU A 595 35.54 13.78 -23.35
C LEU A 595 36.35 14.94 -22.74
N GLY A 596 36.14 15.29 -21.47
CA GLY A 596 36.75 16.44 -20.80
C GLY A 596 36.09 17.78 -21.12
N ASN A 597 34.93 17.77 -21.77
CA ASN A 597 34.18 18.96 -22.19
C ASN A 597 33.29 19.48 -21.05
N SER A 598 33.89 19.88 -19.93
CA SER A 598 33.18 20.23 -18.69
C SER A 598 32.04 21.25 -18.88
N SER A 599 32.23 22.26 -19.74
CA SER A 599 31.20 23.26 -20.04
C SER A 599 29.97 22.68 -20.76
N ALA A 600 30.18 21.75 -21.70
CA ALA A 600 29.07 21.06 -22.38
C ALA A 600 28.36 20.08 -21.43
N ALA A 601 29.11 19.39 -20.58
CA ALA A 601 28.55 18.52 -19.55
C ALA A 601 27.69 19.29 -18.53
N GLU A 602 28.18 20.43 -18.04
CA GLU A 602 27.42 21.34 -17.17
C GLU A 602 26.13 21.82 -17.83
N SER A 603 26.18 22.20 -19.12
CA SER A 603 24.99 22.62 -19.87
C SER A 603 23.94 21.50 -19.97
N ALA A 604 24.36 20.27 -20.28
CA ALA A 604 23.46 19.14 -20.43
C ALA A 604 22.82 18.71 -19.09
N TYR A 605 23.59 18.62 -18.00
CA TYR A 605 23.01 18.31 -16.69
C TYR A 605 22.08 19.42 -16.17
N ARG A 606 22.36 20.69 -16.48
CA ARG A 606 21.40 21.78 -16.17
C ARG A 606 20.13 21.71 -17.01
N ALA A 607 20.20 21.27 -18.27
CA ALA A 607 19.01 21.02 -19.10
C ALA A 607 18.15 19.87 -18.54
N ALA A 608 18.78 18.78 -18.06
CA ALA A 608 18.09 17.71 -17.35
C ALA A 608 17.37 18.23 -16.08
N LEU A 609 18.07 19.00 -15.25
CA LEU A 609 17.52 19.58 -14.00
C LEU A 609 16.46 20.67 -14.23
N ALA A 610 16.45 21.32 -15.39
CA ALA A 610 15.37 22.25 -15.79
C ALA A 610 14.06 21.50 -16.11
N THR A 611 14.14 20.25 -16.58
CA THR A 611 12.97 19.41 -16.85
C THR A 611 12.52 18.63 -15.63
N ASN A 612 13.47 18.04 -14.89
CA ASN A 612 13.23 17.32 -13.64
C ASN A 612 14.11 17.92 -12.52
N PRO A 613 13.59 18.89 -11.73
CA PRO A 613 14.33 19.51 -10.63
C PRO A 613 14.78 18.54 -9.52
N ASP A 614 14.20 17.34 -9.43
CA ASP A 614 14.47 16.36 -8.38
C ASP A 614 15.32 15.18 -8.87
N GLU A 615 15.95 15.31 -10.04
CA GLU A 615 16.80 14.29 -10.64
C GLU A 615 18.17 14.19 -9.93
N THR A 616 18.21 13.47 -8.82
CA THR A 616 19.42 13.29 -7.98
C THR A 616 20.63 12.79 -8.77
N GLY A 617 20.39 11.93 -9.76
CA GLY A 617 21.41 11.44 -10.69
C GLY A 617 22.08 12.55 -11.50
N ALA A 618 21.33 13.56 -11.94
CA ALA A 618 21.89 14.73 -12.62
C ALA A 618 22.59 15.68 -11.64
N MET A 619 22.05 15.85 -10.42
CA MET A 619 22.64 16.72 -9.39
C MET A 619 24.06 16.30 -9.02
N TRP A 620 24.28 15.03 -8.65
CA TRP A 620 25.63 14.60 -8.21
C TRP A 620 26.61 14.55 -9.39
N ARG A 621 26.17 14.23 -10.61
CA ARG A 621 27.03 14.29 -11.79
C ARG A 621 27.44 15.73 -12.14
N LEU A 622 26.52 16.69 -12.01
CA LEU A 622 26.82 18.11 -12.16
C LEU A 622 27.78 18.58 -11.07
N GLY A 623 27.56 18.18 -9.81
CA GLY A 623 28.49 18.43 -8.70
C GLY A 623 29.90 17.93 -8.99
N MET A 624 30.04 16.74 -9.57
CA MET A 624 31.35 16.20 -9.99
C MET A 624 32.03 17.02 -11.10
N VAL A 625 31.27 17.54 -12.06
CA VAL A 625 31.81 18.41 -13.11
C VAL A 625 32.25 19.75 -12.54
N LEU A 626 31.46 20.33 -11.63
CA LEU A 626 31.75 21.60 -10.95
C LEU A 626 32.98 21.49 -10.04
N GLU A 627 33.07 20.42 -9.26
CA GLU A 627 34.26 20.08 -8.47
C GLU A 627 35.52 19.95 -9.36
N GLY A 628 35.38 19.32 -10.53
CA GLY A 628 36.47 19.19 -11.51
C GLY A 628 36.95 20.50 -12.12
N VAL A 629 36.17 21.58 -12.03
CA VAL A 629 36.56 22.95 -12.45
C VAL A 629 36.76 23.90 -11.25
N GLY A 630 36.79 23.38 -10.02
CA GLY A 630 37.06 24.15 -8.80
C GLY A 630 35.89 24.96 -8.25
N ARG A 631 34.64 24.67 -8.66
CA ARG A 631 33.41 25.32 -8.16
C ARG A 631 32.81 24.52 -7.01
N ASP A 632 33.60 24.38 -5.95
CA ASP A 632 33.35 23.49 -4.81
C ASP A 632 32.08 23.85 -4.02
N GLU A 633 31.76 25.13 -3.87
CA GLU A 633 30.57 25.57 -3.12
C GLU A 633 29.27 25.13 -3.79
N GLU A 634 29.16 25.31 -5.12
CA GLU A 634 28.01 24.84 -5.92
C GLU A 634 27.93 23.31 -5.96
N ALA A 635 29.06 22.61 -5.92
CA ALA A 635 29.09 21.15 -5.82
C ALA A 635 28.58 20.67 -4.45
N GLU A 636 28.99 21.32 -3.34
CA GLU A 636 28.50 21.01 -1.98
C GLU A 636 26.98 21.21 -1.88
N GLU A 637 26.44 22.28 -2.47
CA GLU A 637 24.99 22.55 -2.54
C GLU A 637 24.25 21.44 -3.30
N LEU A 638 24.71 21.08 -4.51
CA LEU A 638 24.07 20.04 -5.32
C LEU A 638 24.10 18.66 -4.67
N TYR A 639 25.20 18.28 -4.01
CA TYR A 639 25.23 17.00 -3.29
C TYR A 639 24.27 17.01 -2.09
N ARG A 640 24.18 18.10 -1.32
CA ARG A 640 23.19 18.21 -0.22
C ARG A 640 21.76 18.19 -0.74
N ARG A 641 21.47 18.86 -1.86
CA ARG A 641 20.14 18.84 -2.50
C ARG A 641 19.78 17.44 -3.03
N ALA A 642 20.73 16.71 -3.60
CA ALA A 642 20.53 15.31 -3.98
C ALA A 642 20.13 14.46 -2.77
N LEU A 643 20.80 14.66 -1.63
CA LEU A 643 20.51 13.96 -0.38
C LEU A 643 19.22 14.42 0.32
N SER A 644 18.73 15.65 0.08
CA SER A 644 17.41 16.06 0.57
C SER A 644 16.25 15.44 -0.21
N VAL A 645 16.49 15.07 -1.48
CA VAL A 645 15.50 14.38 -2.33
C VAL A 645 15.59 12.85 -2.15
N PHE A 646 16.81 12.30 -2.12
CA PHE A 646 17.06 10.88 -1.87
C PHE A 646 18.20 10.71 -0.85
N PRO A 647 17.86 10.57 0.45
CA PRO A 647 18.86 10.45 1.53
C PRO A 647 19.83 9.28 1.35
N ASP A 648 19.43 8.20 0.70
CA ASP A 648 20.26 7.02 0.46
C ASP A 648 21.09 7.08 -0.85
N GLU A 649 21.28 8.25 -1.45
CA GLU A 649 22.12 8.43 -2.65
C GLU A 649 23.61 8.20 -2.32
N THR A 650 24.06 6.96 -2.51
CA THR A 650 25.41 6.50 -2.17
C THR A 650 26.49 7.33 -2.84
N GLU A 651 26.33 7.73 -4.10
CA GLU A 651 27.38 8.50 -4.78
C GLU A 651 27.39 9.96 -4.31
N ALA A 652 26.24 10.56 -4.01
CA ALA A 652 26.20 11.90 -3.41
C ALA A 652 26.87 11.92 -2.03
N HIS A 653 26.61 10.92 -1.18
CA HIS A 653 27.34 10.76 0.10
C HIS A 653 28.84 10.55 -0.09
N HIS A 654 29.26 9.73 -1.06
CA HIS A 654 30.67 9.52 -1.37
C HIS A 654 31.37 10.82 -1.80
N ARG A 655 30.79 11.53 -2.76
CA ARG A 655 31.37 12.76 -3.31
C ARG A 655 31.35 13.91 -2.30
N LEU A 656 30.25 14.11 -1.58
CA LEU A 656 30.16 15.09 -0.50
C LEU A 656 31.18 14.79 0.60
N GLY A 657 31.31 13.51 1.00
CA GLY A 657 32.27 13.09 2.01
C GLY A 657 33.73 13.42 1.66
N LEU A 658 34.12 13.17 0.41
CA LEU A 658 35.43 13.53 -0.13
C LEU A 658 35.65 15.06 -0.18
N LEU A 659 34.64 15.81 -0.65
CA LEU A 659 34.69 17.26 -0.80
C LEU A 659 34.81 17.97 0.56
N LEU A 660 33.99 17.58 1.54
CA LEU A 660 34.01 18.12 2.90
C LEU A 660 35.36 17.87 3.58
N ALA A 661 35.90 16.65 3.45
CA ALA A 661 37.22 16.33 3.98
C ALA A 661 38.33 17.18 3.34
N ARG A 662 38.32 17.34 1.99
CA ARG A 662 39.26 18.24 1.30
C ARG A 662 39.16 19.69 1.81
N ASN A 663 37.95 20.14 2.11
CA ASN A 663 37.66 21.51 2.56
C ASN A 663 37.76 21.68 4.09
N GLY A 664 38.44 20.74 4.78
CA GLY A 664 38.76 20.83 6.21
C GLY A 664 37.63 20.40 7.18
N LYS A 665 36.43 20.11 6.67
CA LYS A 665 35.27 19.62 7.43
C LYS A 665 35.36 18.10 7.66
N HIS A 666 36.50 17.64 8.18
CA HIS A 666 36.87 16.21 8.25
C HIS A 666 35.82 15.32 8.92
N GLU A 667 35.27 15.70 10.07
CA GLU A 667 34.28 14.89 10.80
C GLU A 667 32.97 14.72 10.01
N GLU A 668 32.51 15.77 9.33
CA GLU A 668 31.32 15.72 8.47
C GLU A 668 31.59 14.83 7.25
N GLY A 669 32.77 14.95 6.65
CA GLY A 669 33.21 14.10 5.55
C GLY A 669 33.27 12.61 5.91
N VAL A 670 33.79 12.30 7.11
CA VAL A 670 33.84 10.94 7.66
C VAL A 670 32.43 10.37 7.85
N ARG A 671 31.49 11.13 8.43
CA ARG A 671 30.09 10.68 8.61
C ARG A 671 29.43 10.31 7.28
N HIS A 672 29.58 11.13 6.24
CA HIS A 672 29.01 10.82 4.93
C HIS A 672 29.65 9.58 4.27
N LEU A 673 30.96 9.37 4.44
CA LEU A 673 31.63 8.16 3.95
C LEU A 673 31.24 6.90 4.73
N GLU A 674 30.98 7.00 6.04
CA GLU A 674 30.41 5.91 6.84
C GLU A 674 29.01 5.51 6.35
N ILE A 675 28.17 6.49 5.99
CA ILE A 675 26.86 6.21 5.39
C ILE A 675 27.05 5.56 4.01
N ALA A 676 27.91 6.10 3.14
CA ALA A 676 28.17 5.51 1.82
C ALA A 676 28.65 4.03 1.92
N VAL A 677 29.55 3.71 2.85
CA VAL A 677 30.00 2.33 3.12
C VAL A 677 28.86 1.45 3.67
N ARG A 678 27.95 1.99 4.49
CA ARG A 678 26.77 1.27 5.02
C ARG A 678 25.71 1.00 3.96
N LEU A 679 25.60 1.87 2.95
CA LEU A 679 24.68 1.73 1.82
C LEU A 679 25.24 0.74 0.78
N ALA A 680 26.53 0.83 0.46
CA ALA A 680 27.20 -0.04 -0.53
C ALA A 680 28.45 -0.75 0.04
N PRO A 681 28.30 -1.70 0.98
CA PRO A 681 29.44 -2.36 1.65
C PRO A 681 30.32 -3.21 0.71
N ALA A 682 29.83 -3.54 -0.49
CA ALA A 682 30.60 -4.23 -1.52
C ALA A 682 31.60 -3.32 -2.26
N ARG A 683 31.47 -1.99 -2.17
CA ARG A 683 32.35 -1.03 -2.85
C ARG A 683 33.61 -0.75 -2.03
N SER A 684 34.69 -1.43 -2.41
CA SER A 684 36.01 -1.30 -1.78
C SER A 684 36.62 0.11 -1.89
N ASP A 685 36.22 0.90 -2.89
CA ASP A 685 36.67 2.28 -3.06
C ASP A 685 36.11 3.23 -1.98
N LEU A 686 34.87 3.01 -1.54
CA LEU A 686 34.26 3.77 -0.43
C LEU A 686 34.99 3.50 0.89
N ALA A 687 35.28 2.22 1.17
CA ALA A 687 36.06 1.83 2.35
C ALA A 687 37.50 2.39 2.30
N ALA A 688 38.12 2.40 1.12
CA ALA A 688 39.44 2.99 0.92
C ALA A 688 39.44 4.53 1.02
N ALA A 689 38.36 5.21 0.64
CA ALA A 689 38.18 6.64 0.85
C ALA A 689 38.07 6.97 2.35
N LEU A 690 37.18 6.26 3.06
CA LEU A 690 37.00 6.39 4.52
C LEU A 690 38.29 6.13 5.30
N ALA A 691 39.02 5.06 4.99
CA ALA A 691 40.28 4.72 5.64
C ALA A 691 41.38 5.77 5.39
N ARG A 692 41.44 6.33 4.18
CA ARG A 692 42.42 7.37 3.82
C ARG A 692 42.20 8.66 4.59
N ILE A 693 40.95 9.08 4.75
CA ILE A 693 40.61 10.32 5.47
C ILE A 693 40.83 10.15 6.97
N ARG A 694 40.40 9.03 7.57
CA ARG A 694 40.69 8.69 8.98
C ARG A 694 42.18 8.50 9.29
N GLY A 695 43.00 8.17 8.29
CA GLY A 695 44.45 8.00 8.45
C GLY A 695 45.29 9.26 8.19
N GLY A 696 44.66 10.36 7.78
CA GLY A 696 45.32 11.64 7.48
C GLY A 696 44.94 12.81 8.39
N SER A 697 44.05 12.57 9.36
CA SER A 697 43.53 13.51 10.36
C SER A 697 44.30 13.47 11.67
#